data_AF-A0A7R8ZPD2-F1
#
_entry.id   AF-A0A7R8ZPD2-F1
#
_cell.length_a   1.000
_cell.length_b   1.000
_cell.length_c   1.000
_cell.angle_alpha   90.00
_cell.angle_beta   90.00
_cell.angle_gamma   90.00
#
_symmetry.space_group_name_H-M   'P 1'
#
loop_
_entity.id
_entity.type
_entity.pdbx_description
1 polymer ?
#
loop_
_entity_poly.entity_id
_entity_poly.type
_entity_poly.pdbx_seq_one_letter_code
_entity_poly.pdbx_strand_id
1 'polypeptide(L)'
;MEPRVSDMSIASGRTICSWSDSRILFLPIQTAERGGQLTDSGLLNFGKFDDLSYDWLELPLFMVMGIIGGLLGALFNYMNYRLTVFRMRYIYRPWAQVVEAIIVAAVTASVGFIMIFFISECRPIGQDSNKYPVQLMCGDGQYNTLASIWFQTPEASVRSLFHDAAGPMIHSGAVIAAGISQGKSTTLGIDTKLFKSFREDHEKRDFVSGGAAAGVAAAFGAPVGGVLFSLEEGASFWNQSLTWRIFFGSMISVFTLNIVLSAYHGTPGQLTDSGLLNFGKFDDLSYDWLELPLFMVMGIIGGLLGALFNYMNYRLTVFRMRYIYRPWAQVVEAIIVAAVTASVGFIMIFFISECRPIGQDSNKYPVQLMCGDGQYNTLASIWFQTPEASVRSLFHDAAGSVLSLSVFLFFICYFFLACWTYGLSLPSGLFIPALLTGAAWGRLVGVGLGTLLPKATWIVPGKFALVGSAAMLGGIVRMTISLTVILIEATGNISFGLPLMITLMVAKWIGDYFNEGIYDIHIQLKGVPILPWKPPPLSNFIYAAEVMSHPVVTLRTQEKGFSRRFIGSMAAVKERAPIIGGNFAVWGGTFSTIDCTLVHLRQKEDPWNSILSGAATGGILAARNGPAAIAGSAVIGGILLALIEGVGILLTKYSAETFRPPSPHMEDPSQLGGLPRAAGQGQYQ
;
A
#
# COMPACT_ATOMS: atom_id res chain seq x y z
N MET A 1 -0.11 -55.07 -14.48
CA MET A 1 -1.41 -55.47 -15.05
C MET A 1 -1.96 -54.27 -15.81
N GLU A 2 -1.76 -54.29 -17.11
CA GLU A 2 -2.59 -53.54 -18.06
C GLU A 2 -4.00 -54.19 -18.08
N PRO A 3 -5.05 -53.49 -18.53
CA PRO A 3 -5.30 -53.53 -19.97
C PRO A 3 -5.69 -52.19 -20.60
N ARG A 4 -5.30 -52.12 -21.88
CA ARG A 4 -5.72 -51.18 -22.92
C ARG A 4 -7.19 -51.40 -23.30
N VAL A 5 -7.82 -50.34 -23.78
CA VAL A 5 -8.84 -50.42 -24.84
C VAL A 5 -8.39 -49.53 -25.98
N SER A 6 -8.41 -50.14 -27.16
CA SER A 6 -7.89 -49.74 -28.46
C SER A 6 -8.85 -48.87 -29.28
N ASP A 7 -8.24 -47.97 -30.05
CA ASP A 7 -8.50 -47.59 -31.45
C ASP A 7 -9.91 -47.22 -31.93
N MET A 8 -10.00 -45.98 -32.45
CA MET A 8 -10.70 -45.75 -33.72
C MET A 8 -10.04 -44.61 -34.52
N SER A 9 -9.23 -45.01 -35.49
CA SER A 9 -8.69 -44.19 -36.57
C SER A 9 -9.76 -43.88 -37.62
N ILE A 10 -9.88 -42.61 -38.04
CA ILE A 10 -10.37 -42.26 -39.39
C ILE A 10 -9.32 -41.37 -40.03
N ALA A 11 -8.60 -41.96 -40.97
CA ALA A 11 -7.74 -41.29 -41.92
C ALA A 11 -8.53 -40.99 -43.21
N SER A 12 -8.52 -39.73 -43.62
CA SER A 12 -8.72 -39.25 -45.00
C SER A 12 -8.36 -37.76 -44.94
N GLY A 13 -7.20 -37.29 -45.40
CA GLY A 13 -6.59 -37.56 -46.68
C GLY A 13 -6.90 -36.40 -47.62
N ARG A 14 -6.08 -35.33 -47.56
CA ARG A 14 -5.76 -34.42 -48.68
C ARG A 14 -4.70 -33.40 -48.25
N THR A 15 -3.45 -33.79 -48.47
CA THR A 15 -2.33 -32.89 -48.73
C THR A 15 -2.58 -32.17 -50.06
N ILE A 16 -2.73 -30.84 -50.02
CA ILE A 16 -2.47 -29.97 -51.17
C ILE A 16 -1.62 -28.81 -50.66
N CYS A 17 -0.37 -28.79 -51.09
CA CYS A 17 0.50 -27.63 -51.04
C CYS A 17 -0.12 -26.48 -51.83
N SER A 18 -0.27 -25.31 -51.20
CA SER A 18 -0.18 -24.03 -51.90
C SER A 18 0.23 -22.97 -50.90
N TRP A 19 1.55 -22.77 -50.79
CA TRP A 19 2.15 -21.54 -50.30
C TRP A 19 1.83 -20.44 -51.30
N SER A 20 0.92 -19.53 -50.96
CA SER A 20 0.83 -18.22 -51.59
C SER A 20 0.12 -17.26 -50.63
N ASP A 21 0.88 -16.25 -50.21
CA ASP A 21 0.45 -14.96 -49.68
C ASP A 21 -0.56 -14.92 -48.54
N SER A 22 -0.02 -14.88 -47.31
CA SER A 22 -0.53 -13.98 -46.27
C SER A 22 0.61 -13.68 -45.30
N ARG A 23 1.21 -12.50 -45.45
CA ARG A 23 2.23 -11.92 -44.57
C ARG A 23 1.62 -11.74 -43.17
N ILE A 24 1.77 -12.74 -42.31
CA ILE A 24 1.62 -12.57 -40.87
C ILE A 24 2.94 -11.99 -40.39
N LEU A 25 2.97 -10.66 -40.31
CA LEU A 25 4.07 -9.90 -39.73
C LEU A 25 4.14 -10.25 -38.24
N PHE A 26 5.01 -11.20 -37.88
CA PHE A 26 5.58 -11.25 -36.54
C PHE A 26 6.31 -9.92 -36.34
N LEU A 27 5.68 -8.98 -35.63
CA LEU A 27 6.42 -7.85 -35.08
C LEU A 27 7.28 -8.43 -33.94
N PRO A 28 8.61 -8.45 -34.07
CA PRO A 28 9.44 -8.67 -32.91
C PRO A 28 9.14 -7.55 -31.92
N ILE A 29 8.93 -7.92 -30.66
CA ILE A 29 9.01 -7.00 -29.54
C ILE A 29 10.45 -6.48 -29.55
N GLN A 30 10.67 -5.39 -30.30
CA GLN A 30 11.85 -4.56 -30.13
C GLN A 30 11.75 -4.01 -28.72
N THR A 31 12.58 -4.58 -27.85
CA THR A 31 13.24 -3.84 -26.78
C THR A 31 13.49 -2.42 -27.28
N ALA A 32 12.79 -1.45 -26.70
CA ALA A 32 13.07 -0.04 -26.88
C ALA A 32 14.44 0.24 -26.23
N GLU A 33 15.50 -0.12 -26.95
CA GLU A 33 16.80 0.49 -26.79
C GLU A 33 16.62 2.00 -26.97
N ARG A 34 17.19 2.78 -26.05
CA ARG A 34 17.35 4.23 -26.19
C ARG A 34 18.18 4.53 -27.44
N GLY A 35 17.54 4.56 -28.59
CA GLY A 35 18.07 5.14 -29.81
C GLY A 35 17.96 6.66 -29.72
N GLY A 36 19.05 7.31 -29.32
CA GLY A 36 19.19 8.75 -29.51
C GLY A 36 19.15 9.07 -31.01
N GLN A 37 18.04 9.62 -31.48
CA GLN A 37 18.02 10.34 -32.75
C GLN A 37 18.60 11.73 -32.50
N LEU A 38 19.82 11.94 -32.99
CA LEU A 38 20.33 13.27 -33.29
C LEU A 38 19.42 13.89 -34.36
N THR A 39 18.58 14.83 -33.97
CA THR A 39 18.04 15.84 -34.89
C THR A 39 18.87 17.10 -34.73
N ASP A 40 19.69 17.39 -35.74
CA ASP A 40 20.34 18.68 -35.94
C ASP A 40 19.27 19.77 -36.08
N SER A 41 19.10 20.57 -35.04
CA SER A 41 18.71 21.99 -35.10
C SER A 41 18.62 22.53 -33.68
N GLY A 42 19.58 23.38 -33.32
CA GLY A 42 19.61 24.11 -32.05
C GLY A 42 18.51 25.15 -31.95
N LEU A 43 17.31 24.71 -31.55
CA LEU A 43 16.24 25.56 -31.06
C LEU A 43 15.76 25.00 -29.72
N LEU A 44 16.09 25.74 -28.66
CA LEU A 44 15.64 25.54 -27.28
C LEU A 44 14.11 25.42 -27.25
N ASN A 45 13.60 24.19 -27.26
CA ASN A 45 12.22 23.88 -26.90
C ASN A 45 12.06 24.09 -25.38
N PHE A 46 11.60 25.28 -24.99
CA PHE A 46 11.04 25.58 -23.67
C PHE A 46 9.65 24.91 -23.49
N GLY A 47 9.61 23.59 -23.62
CA GLY A 47 8.39 22.77 -23.46
C GLY A 47 8.58 21.50 -22.62
N LYS A 48 9.74 21.32 -21.98
CA LYS A 48 10.04 20.20 -21.06
C LYS A 48 10.06 20.65 -19.61
N PHE A 49 8.95 21.18 -19.09
CA PHE A 49 8.83 21.49 -17.66
C PHE A 49 7.97 20.49 -16.87
N ASP A 50 7.17 19.64 -17.55
CA ASP A 50 6.34 18.64 -16.86
C ASP A 50 7.13 17.37 -16.47
N ASP A 51 8.03 16.87 -17.33
CA ASP A 51 8.81 15.65 -17.02
C ASP A 51 9.90 15.87 -15.95
N LEU A 52 10.50 17.07 -15.89
CA LEU A 52 11.51 17.36 -14.87
C LEU A 52 10.86 17.46 -13.48
N SER A 53 9.61 17.93 -13.40
CA SER A 53 8.85 18.10 -12.14
C SER A 53 8.54 16.77 -11.45
N TYR A 54 8.37 15.69 -12.22
CA TYR A 54 7.92 14.38 -11.72
C TYR A 54 8.93 13.75 -10.73
N ASP A 55 10.20 13.64 -11.14
CA ASP A 55 11.26 13.07 -10.30
C ASP A 55 11.55 13.91 -9.04
N TRP A 56 11.36 15.24 -9.12
CA TRP A 56 11.53 16.15 -7.98
C TRP A 56 10.39 16.07 -6.97
N LEU A 57 9.20 15.62 -7.37
CA LEU A 57 8.03 15.50 -6.50
C LEU A 57 8.00 14.19 -5.71
N GLU A 58 8.61 13.13 -6.24
CA GLU A 58 8.62 11.82 -5.58
C GLU A 58 9.35 11.84 -4.24
N LEU A 59 10.61 12.31 -4.19
CA LEU A 59 11.38 12.28 -2.94
C LEU A 59 10.69 13.07 -1.82
N PRO A 60 10.18 14.31 -2.02
CA PRO A 60 9.36 15.01 -1.04
C PRO A 60 8.14 14.24 -0.57
N LEU A 61 7.45 13.51 -1.45
CA LEU A 61 6.33 12.66 -1.06
C LEU A 61 6.80 11.54 -0.12
N PHE A 62 7.92 10.87 -0.40
CA PHE A 62 8.52 9.90 0.53
C PHE A 62 8.90 10.52 1.88
N MET A 63 9.40 11.76 1.89
CA MET A 63 9.68 12.48 3.13
C MET A 63 8.41 12.76 3.94
N VAL A 64 7.35 13.25 3.30
CA VAL A 64 6.05 13.53 3.94
C VAL A 64 5.42 12.25 4.49
N MET A 65 5.47 11.14 3.73
CA MET A 65 5.01 9.83 4.20
C MET A 65 5.81 9.36 5.42
N GLY A 66 7.14 9.55 5.41
CA GLY A 66 8.00 9.25 6.54
C GLY A 66 7.62 10.03 7.80
N ILE A 67 7.43 11.35 7.67
CA ILE A 67 7.01 12.25 8.78
C ILE A 67 5.68 11.77 9.37
N ILE A 68 4.68 11.52 8.51
CA ILE A 68 3.36 11.08 8.96
C ILE A 68 3.45 9.70 9.63
N GLY A 69 4.22 8.76 9.06
CA GLY A 69 4.46 7.45 9.66
C GLY A 69 5.11 7.54 11.04
N GLY A 70 6.08 8.43 11.22
CA GLY A 70 6.78 8.63 12.49
C GLY A 70 5.90 9.32 13.55
N LEU A 71 5.13 10.34 13.15
CA LEU A 71 4.13 11.00 14.02
C LEU A 71 3.06 10.02 14.50
N LEU A 72 2.60 9.15 13.60
CA LEU A 72 1.66 8.10 13.95
C LEU A 72 2.27 7.10 14.93
N GLY A 73 3.48 6.60 14.66
CA GLY A 73 4.18 5.73 15.61
C GLY A 73 4.32 6.38 17.00
N ALA A 74 4.65 7.67 17.05
CA ALA A 74 4.73 8.40 18.32
C ALA A 74 3.37 8.55 19.03
N LEU A 75 2.31 8.85 18.28
CA LEU A 75 0.94 8.90 18.80
C LEU A 75 0.51 7.54 19.35
N PHE A 76 0.81 6.47 18.63
CA PHE A 76 0.51 5.11 19.04
C PHE A 76 1.19 4.75 20.37
N ASN A 77 2.50 5.05 20.47
CA ASN A 77 3.25 4.83 21.70
C ASN A 77 2.67 5.66 22.86
N TYR A 78 2.34 6.94 22.61
CA TYR A 78 1.71 7.81 23.60
C TYR A 78 0.39 7.23 24.13
N MET A 79 -0.49 6.76 23.24
CA MET A 79 -1.76 6.14 23.62
C MET A 79 -1.54 4.87 24.45
N ASN A 80 -0.66 3.96 23.99
CA ASN A 80 -0.32 2.74 24.71
C ASN A 80 0.23 3.02 26.11
N TYR A 81 1.16 3.96 26.22
CA TYR A 81 1.75 4.34 27.50
C TYR A 81 0.69 4.89 28.45
N ARG A 82 -0.18 5.82 27.99
CA ARG A 82 -1.24 6.40 28.80
C ARG A 82 -2.24 5.36 29.30
N LEU A 83 -2.68 4.46 28.42
CA LEU A 83 -3.59 3.37 28.77
C LEU A 83 -2.93 2.38 29.75
N THR A 84 -1.65 2.04 29.54
CA THR A 84 -0.89 1.14 30.44
C THR A 84 -0.73 1.75 31.83
N VAL A 85 -0.37 3.04 31.92
CA VAL A 85 -0.26 3.76 33.21
C VAL A 85 -1.61 3.86 33.89
N PHE A 86 -2.68 4.11 33.14
CA PHE A 86 -4.05 4.11 33.66
C PHE A 86 -4.42 2.74 34.24
N ARG A 87 -4.18 1.65 33.49
CA ARG A 87 -4.39 0.27 33.94
C ARG A 87 -3.61 -0.02 35.21
N MET A 88 -2.31 0.24 35.23
CA MET A 88 -1.45 -0.04 36.39
C MET A 88 -1.85 0.77 37.63
N ARG A 89 -2.35 2.01 37.48
CA ARG A 89 -2.73 2.87 38.61
C ARG A 89 -4.10 2.53 39.20
N TYR A 90 -5.07 2.13 38.38
CA TYR A 90 -6.46 1.95 38.82
C TYR A 90 -6.92 0.48 38.88
N ILE A 91 -6.24 -0.44 38.18
CA ILE A 91 -6.70 -1.82 37.96
C ILE A 91 -5.81 -2.84 38.69
N TYR A 92 -5.43 -2.52 39.92
CA TYR A 92 -4.75 -3.44 40.85
C TYR A 92 -5.73 -4.38 41.58
N ARG A 93 -7.04 -4.10 41.56
CA ARG A 93 -8.07 -4.87 42.28
C ARG A 93 -8.63 -6.01 41.41
N PRO A 94 -8.83 -7.23 41.94
CA PRO A 94 -9.29 -8.38 41.15
C PRO A 94 -10.67 -8.21 40.51
N TRP A 95 -11.60 -7.49 41.16
CA TRP A 95 -12.91 -7.19 40.56
C TRP A 95 -12.81 -6.14 39.43
N ALA A 96 -11.84 -5.23 39.50
CA ALA A 96 -11.61 -4.22 38.47
C ALA A 96 -11.02 -4.84 37.20
N GLN A 97 -10.29 -5.96 37.31
CA GLN A 97 -9.80 -6.72 36.16
C GLN A 97 -10.92 -7.40 35.38
N VAL A 98 -11.95 -7.91 36.07
CA VAL A 98 -13.15 -8.45 35.41
C VAL A 98 -13.95 -7.35 34.71
N VAL A 99 -14.07 -6.18 35.34
CA VAL A 99 -14.74 -5.01 34.75
C VAL A 99 -13.97 -4.47 33.54
N GLU A 100 -12.64 -4.34 33.63
CA GLU A 100 -11.77 -4.02 32.49
C GLU A 100 -11.91 -5.05 31.37
N ALA A 101 -11.95 -6.33 31.75
CA ALA A 101 -12.16 -7.40 30.79
C ALA A 101 -13.50 -7.27 30.05
N ILE A 102 -14.56 -6.86 30.74
CA ILE A 102 -15.86 -6.59 30.15
C ILE A 102 -15.84 -5.32 29.30
N ILE A 103 -15.18 -4.24 29.75
CA ILE A 103 -15.06 -2.98 29.00
C ILE A 103 -14.29 -3.19 27.71
N VAL A 104 -13.09 -3.77 27.77
CA VAL A 104 -12.31 -4.05 26.56
C VAL A 104 -13.03 -5.07 25.70
N ALA A 105 -13.72 -6.07 26.27
CA ALA A 105 -14.56 -6.97 25.48
C ALA A 105 -15.68 -6.21 24.75
N ALA A 106 -16.30 -5.22 25.41
CA ALA A 106 -17.36 -4.40 24.86
C ALA A 106 -16.83 -3.42 23.79
N VAL A 107 -15.65 -2.82 23.97
CA VAL A 107 -15.04 -1.97 22.94
C VAL A 107 -14.52 -2.81 21.77
N THR A 108 -13.92 -3.96 22.07
CA THR A 108 -13.52 -4.93 21.04
C THR A 108 -14.72 -5.44 20.25
N ALA A 109 -15.84 -5.71 20.93
CA ALA A 109 -17.10 -6.09 20.31
C ALA A 109 -17.71 -4.95 19.49
N SER A 110 -17.68 -3.71 19.98
CA SER A 110 -18.28 -2.56 19.31
C SER A 110 -17.46 -2.17 18.07
N VAL A 111 -16.14 -2.07 18.18
CA VAL A 111 -15.27 -1.78 17.04
C VAL A 111 -15.19 -2.97 16.10
N GLY A 112 -15.24 -4.21 16.61
CA GLY A 112 -15.36 -5.43 15.80
C GLY A 112 -16.68 -5.50 15.02
N PHE A 113 -17.79 -5.09 15.64
CA PHE A 113 -19.10 -4.99 14.98
C PHE A 113 -19.10 -3.89 13.91
N ILE A 114 -18.51 -2.73 14.21
CA ILE A 114 -18.28 -1.64 13.25
C ILE A 114 -17.41 -2.13 12.09
N MET A 115 -16.33 -2.85 12.36
CA MET A 115 -15.45 -3.45 11.36
C MET A 115 -16.17 -4.47 10.49
N ILE A 116 -16.98 -5.36 11.07
CA ILE A 116 -17.72 -6.36 10.28
C ILE A 116 -18.77 -5.69 9.40
N PHE A 117 -19.40 -4.61 9.87
CA PHE A 117 -20.31 -3.80 9.06
C PHE A 117 -19.56 -3.17 7.86
N PHE A 118 -18.42 -2.51 8.09
CA PHE A 118 -17.62 -1.89 7.02
C PHE A 118 -16.84 -2.88 6.14
N ILE A 119 -16.44 -4.05 6.66
CA ILE A 119 -15.79 -5.15 5.92
C ILE A 119 -16.82 -5.93 5.11
N SER A 120 -18.11 -5.94 5.51
CA SER A 120 -19.16 -6.56 4.69
C SER A 120 -19.36 -5.84 3.34
N GLU A 121 -18.91 -4.57 3.22
CA GLU A 121 -18.76 -3.85 1.95
C GLU A 121 -17.41 -4.07 1.24
N CYS A 122 -16.39 -4.65 1.91
CA CYS A 122 -15.11 -5.01 1.27
C CYS A 122 -15.29 -6.28 0.43
N ARG A 123 -15.63 -6.12 -0.86
CA ARG A 123 -15.35 -7.19 -1.82
C ARG A 123 -13.84 -7.33 -1.98
N PRO A 124 -13.27 -8.56 -1.97
CA PRO A 124 -11.93 -8.75 -2.49
C PRO A 124 -11.91 -8.21 -3.93
N ILE A 125 -10.96 -7.33 -4.24
CA ILE A 125 -10.77 -6.85 -5.61
C ILE A 125 -10.55 -8.11 -6.46
N GLY A 126 -11.48 -8.34 -7.38
CA GLY A 126 -11.37 -9.40 -8.37
C GLY A 126 -10.13 -9.19 -9.22
N GLN A 127 -9.46 -10.31 -9.52
CA GLN A 127 -8.70 -10.61 -10.73
C GLN A 127 -8.30 -9.37 -11.55
N ASP A 128 -7.07 -8.86 -11.37
CA ASP A 128 -6.25 -8.37 -12.51
C ASP A 128 -4.84 -7.87 -12.11
N SER A 129 -4.50 -7.71 -10.82
CA SER A 129 -3.14 -7.36 -10.41
C SER A 129 -2.37 -8.56 -9.84
N ASN A 130 -1.47 -9.11 -10.65
CA ASN A 130 -0.50 -10.14 -10.28
C ASN A 130 0.49 -9.63 -9.22
N LYS A 131 0.73 -10.47 -8.18
CA LYS A 131 1.72 -10.31 -7.08
C LYS A 131 1.26 -9.14 -6.17
N TYR A 132 1.01 -9.24 -4.87
CA TYR A 132 1.94 -9.25 -3.72
C TYR A 132 1.08 -9.40 -2.43
N PRO A 133 1.63 -9.92 -1.31
CA PRO A 133 0.87 -10.13 -0.08
C PRO A 133 0.50 -8.83 0.65
N VAL A 134 1.27 -7.75 0.45
CA VAL A 134 1.00 -6.40 0.98
C VAL A 134 -0.11 -5.67 0.21
N GLN A 135 -0.52 -6.20 -0.96
CA GLN A 135 -1.54 -5.61 -1.83
C GLN A 135 -2.96 -6.11 -1.59
N LEU A 136 -3.20 -6.90 -0.54
CA LEU A 136 -4.55 -7.17 -0.02
C LEU A 136 -5.13 -5.93 0.69
N MET A 137 -5.12 -4.78 0.02
CA MET A 137 -5.82 -3.60 0.48
C MET A 137 -7.13 -3.48 -0.28
N CYS A 138 -8.26 -3.49 0.44
CA CYS A 138 -9.56 -3.17 -0.12
C CYS A 138 -9.48 -1.84 -0.89
N GLY A 139 -9.84 -1.86 -2.17
CA GLY A 139 -9.75 -0.72 -3.08
C GLY A 139 -10.58 0.49 -2.68
N ASP A 140 -11.54 0.34 -1.77
CA ASP A 140 -12.54 1.40 -1.49
C ASP A 140 -12.72 1.74 0.00
N GLY A 141 -12.02 1.05 0.91
CA GLY A 141 -12.19 1.16 2.37
C GLY A 141 -10.97 1.65 3.18
N GLN A 142 -9.92 2.13 2.51
CA GLN A 142 -8.59 2.36 3.10
C GLN A 142 -8.59 3.21 4.40
N TYR A 143 -9.38 4.28 4.47
CA TYR A 143 -9.45 5.14 5.66
C TYR A 143 -10.20 4.50 6.85
N ASN A 144 -11.17 3.62 6.58
CA ASN A 144 -11.91 2.89 7.61
C ASN A 144 -11.06 1.74 8.21
N THR A 145 -10.21 1.12 7.37
CA THR A 145 -9.20 0.14 7.81
C THR A 145 -8.12 0.80 8.67
N LEU A 146 -7.69 2.02 8.33
CA LEU A 146 -6.78 2.79 9.18
C LEU A 146 -7.45 3.06 10.54
N ALA A 147 -8.61 3.71 10.57
CA ALA A 147 -9.27 4.11 11.82
C ALA A 147 -9.49 2.93 12.79
N SER A 148 -9.91 1.78 12.27
CA SER A 148 -10.13 0.57 13.08
C SER A 148 -8.85 -0.03 13.68
N ILE A 149 -7.75 -0.02 12.94
CA ILE A 149 -6.43 -0.38 13.47
C ILE A 149 -6.10 0.54 14.65
N TRP A 150 -6.29 1.85 14.52
CA TRP A 150 -5.96 2.83 15.56
C TRP A 150 -6.82 2.76 16.82
N PHE A 151 -8.08 2.35 16.71
CA PHE A 151 -8.94 2.18 17.89
C PHE A 151 -8.71 0.83 18.60
N GLN A 152 -8.41 -0.25 17.86
CA GLN A 152 -8.33 -1.61 18.43
C GLN A 152 -6.93 -1.97 18.95
N THR A 153 -5.88 -1.51 18.28
CA THR A 153 -4.51 -1.91 18.61
C THR A 153 -4.03 -1.40 19.98
N PRO A 154 -4.37 -0.18 20.44
CA PRO A 154 -3.95 0.27 21.77
C PRO A 154 -4.65 -0.46 22.90
N GLU A 155 -5.95 -0.72 22.76
CA GLU A 155 -6.74 -1.41 23.78
C GLU A 155 -6.38 -2.90 23.91
N ALA A 156 -6.08 -3.56 22.79
CA ALA A 156 -5.62 -4.94 22.79
C ALA A 156 -4.21 -5.08 23.38
N SER A 157 -3.31 -4.13 23.09
CA SER A 157 -1.94 -4.09 23.67
C SER A 157 -1.96 -3.92 25.20
N VAL A 158 -2.93 -3.17 25.72
CA VAL A 158 -3.04 -2.84 27.15
C VAL A 158 -3.57 -4.02 27.97
N ARG A 159 -4.25 -5.00 27.38
CA ARG A 159 -4.95 -6.06 28.14
C ARG A 159 -4.13 -7.31 28.45
N SER A 160 -2.82 -7.32 28.20
CA SER A 160 -2.06 -8.58 28.17
C SER A 160 -2.64 -9.61 27.17
N LEU A 161 -3.54 -9.18 26.25
CA LEU A 161 -3.80 -9.91 25.02
C LEU A 161 -2.54 -9.72 24.18
N PHE A 162 -1.97 -10.83 23.73
CA PHE A 162 -0.62 -10.93 23.13
C PHE A 162 -0.52 -10.20 21.79
N HIS A 163 -0.56 -8.88 21.84
CA HIS A 163 -0.80 -8.03 20.70
C HIS A 163 0.43 -7.19 20.43
N ASP A 164 0.92 -7.29 19.19
CA ASP A 164 2.06 -6.53 18.71
C ASP A 164 1.63 -5.39 17.79
N ALA A 165 2.23 -4.22 18.03
CA ALA A 165 2.01 -3.00 17.28
C ALA A 165 2.78 -2.93 15.95
N ALA A 166 3.84 -3.71 15.80
CA ALA A 166 4.71 -3.65 14.64
C ALA A 166 3.96 -4.03 13.35
N GLY A 167 3.21 -5.14 13.35
CA GLY A 167 2.40 -5.56 12.19
C GLY A 167 1.39 -4.49 11.72
N PRO A 168 0.51 -3.99 12.62
CA PRO A 168 -0.43 -2.92 12.28
C PRO A 168 0.22 -1.60 11.84
N MET A 169 1.42 -1.28 12.33
CA MET A 169 2.18 -0.12 11.89
C MET A 169 2.63 -0.23 10.42
N ILE A 170 3.05 -1.42 9.97
CA ILE A 170 3.41 -1.68 8.56
C ILE A 170 2.20 -1.43 7.66
N HIS A 171 1.03 -1.96 8.04
CA HIS A 171 -0.20 -1.75 7.29
C HIS A 171 -0.63 -0.27 7.28
N SER A 172 -0.51 0.41 8.41
CA SER A 172 -0.84 1.85 8.51
C SER A 172 0.04 2.68 7.58
N GLY A 173 1.35 2.44 7.58
CA GLY A 173 2.29 3.09 6.66
C GLY A 173 1.93 2.87 5.19
N ALA A 174 1.59 1.62 4.83
CA ALA A 174 1.17 1.25 3.49
C ALA A 174 -0.12 1.96 3.03
N VAL A 175 -1.12 2.05 3.92
CA VAL A 175 -2.40 2.76 3.65
C VAL A 175 -2.18 4.26 3.46
N ILE A 176 -1.36 4.88 4.30
CA ILE A 176 -1.04 6.32 4.20
C ILE A 176 -0.37 6.61 2.87
N ALA A 177 0.59 5.77 2.47
CA ALA A 177 1.26 5.91 1.21
C ALA A 177 0.30 5.77 0.01
N ALA A 178 -0.62 4.80 0.08
CA ALA A 178 -1.67 4.65 -0.93
C ALA A 178 -2.62 5.85 -0.99
N GLY A 179 -2.96 6.48 0.14
CA GLY A 179 -3.86 7.63 0.17
C GLY A 179 -3.20 8.92 -0.32
N ILE A 180 -2.01 9.24 0.19
CA ILE A 180 -1.31 10.49 -0.11
C ILE A 180 -0.87 10.54 -1.57
N SER A 181 -0.32 9.45 -2.10
CA SER A 181 0.15 9.38 -3.49
C SER A 181 -0.95 9.70 -4.51
N GLN A 182 -2.21 9.34 -4.22
CA GLN A 182 -3.33 9.51 -5.15
C GLN A 182 -3.91 10.93 -5.15
N GLY A 183 -3.69 11.72 -4.08
CA GLY A 183 -4.21 13.08 -3.94
C GLY A 183 -5.74 13.17 -3.99
N LYS A 184 -6.46 12.07 -3.76
CA LYS A 184 -7.92 11.99 -3.74
C LYS A 184 -8.37 11.12 -2.57
N SER A 185 -9.46 11.51 -1.91
CA SER A 185 -10.16 10.65 -0.95
C SER A 185 -11.49 10.25 -1.56
N THR A 186 -11.61 8.98 -1.96
CA THR A 186 -12.87 8.41 -2.47
C THR A 186 -13.93 8.36 -1.37
N THR A 187 -13.53 8.01 -0.14
CA THR A 187 -14.42 7.91 1.03
C THR A 187 -15.01 9.26 1.43
N LEU A 188 -14.23 10.35 1.37
CA LEU A 188 -14.70 11.69 1.70
C LEU A 188 -15.22 12.48 0.50
N GLY A 189 -15.14 11.91 -0.72
CA GLY A 189 -15.55 12.58 -1.96
C GLY A 189 -14.69 13.79 -2.34
N ILE A 190 -13.46 13.91 -1.82
CA ILE A 190 -12.57 15.06 -2.02
C ILE A 190 -11.52 14.73 -3.08
N ASP A 191 -11.48 15.50 -4.18
CA ASP A 191 -10.38 15.45 -5.16
C ASP A 191 -9.61 16.76 -5.15
N THR A 192 -8.35 16.72 -4.69
CA THR A 192 -7.47 17.91 -4.63
C THR A 192 -6.93 18.32 -6.00
N LYS A 193 -7.17 17.51 -7.04
CA LYS A 193 -6.60 17.62 -8.41
C LYS A 193 -5.06 17.65 -8.47
N LEU A 194 -4.39 17.56 -7.32
CA LEU A 194 -2.94 17.39 -7.17
C LEU A 194 -2.57 15.92 -7.44
N PHE A 195 -1.33 15.68 -7.88
CA PHE A 195 -0.77 14.33 -8.06
C PHE A 195 -1.49 13.41 -9.06
N LYS A 196 -2.10 13.98 -10.12
CA LYS A 196 -2.77 13.17 -11.16
C LYS A 196 -1.83 12.18 -11.85
N SER A 197 -0.56 12.55 -12.03
CA SER A 197 0.45 11.70 -12.68
C SER A 197 0.80 10.45 -11.86
N PHE A 198 0.66 10.49 -10.53
CA PHE A 198 0.90 9.36 -9.63
C PHE A 198 -0.32 8.43 -9.46
N ARG A 199 -1.39 8.64 -10.23
CA ARG A 199 -2.63 7.84 -10.17
C ARG A 199 -2.56 6.53 -10.99
N GLU A 200 -1.36 6.00 -11.16
CA GLU A 200 -1.10 4.73 -11.84
C GLU A 200 -0.78 3.62 -10.82
N ASP A 201 -1.13 2.37 -11.14
CA ASP A 201 -0.95 1.23 -10.23
C ASP A 201 0.54 0.92 -9.97
N HIS A 202 1.41 1.18 -10.96
CA HIS A 202 2.86 1.06 -10.79
C HIS A 202 3.37 1.96 -9.67
N GLU A 203 3.05 3.25 -9.76
CA GLU A 203 3.45 4.27 -8.79
C GLU A 203 2.83 4.03 -7.42
N LYS A 204 1.55 3.69 -7.39
CA LYS A 204 0.85 3.36 -6.15
C LYS A 204 1.54 2.20 -5.42
N ARG A 205 2.01 1.18 -6.15
CA ARG A 205 2.76 0.05 -5.57
C ARG A 205 4.10 0.49 -4.99
N ASP A 206 4.81 1.36 -5.67
CA ASP A 206 6.12 1.85 -5.24
C ASP A 206 6.01 2.69 -3.96
N PHE A 207 5.01 3.58 -3.89
CA PHE A 207 4.70 4.33 -2.68
C PHE A 207 4.24 3.41 -1.53
N VAL A 208 3.36 2.44 -1.80
CA VAL A 208 2.90 1.45 -0.79
C VAL A 208 4.07 0.66 -0.20
N SER A 209 5.02 0.25 -1.04
CA SER A 209 6.24 -0.45 -0.61
C SER A 209 7.11 0.44 0.28
N GLY A 210 7.19 1.74 -0.04
CA GLY A 210 7.81 2.76 0.80
C GLY A 210 7.14 2.99 2.13
N GLY A 211 5.81 3.09 2.14
CA GLY A 211 5.02 3.25 3.34
C GLY A 211 5.15 2.05 4.29
N ALA A 212 5.14 0.84 3.73
CA ALA A 212 5.37 -0.39 4.50
C ALA A 212 6.77 -0.38 5.15
N ALA A 213 7.82 -0.04 4.39
CA ALA A 213 9.18 0.07 4.91
C ALA A 213 9.31 1.14 6.02
N ALA A 214 8.69 2.31 5.84
CA ALA A 214 8.64 3.36 6.86
C ALA A 214 7.92 2.89 8.13
N GLY A 215 6.86 2.08 8.00
CA GLY A 215 6.16 1.46 9.11
C GLY A 215 7.04 0.45 9.88
N VAL A 216 7.79 -0.42 9.18
CA VAL A 216 8.78 -1.31 9.81
C VAL A 216 9.85 -0.50 10.53
N ALA A 217 10.37 0.54 9.88
CA ALA A 217 11.40 1.40 10.44
C ALA A 217 10.92 2.10 11.72
N ALA A 218 9.72 2.66 11.73
CA ALA A 218 9.11 3.25 12.94
C ALA A 218 8.86 2.22 14.05
N ALA A 219 8.45 0.99 13.69
CA ALA A 219 8.17 -0.06 14.66
C ALA A 219 9.43 -0.57 15.38
N PHE A 220 10.48 -0.90 14.63
CA PHE A 220 11.68 -1.56 15.16
C PHE A 220 12.88 -0.62 15.34
N GLY A 221 12.81 0.61 14.84
CA GLY A 221 13.96 1.51 14.76
C GLY A 221 15.02 1.05 13.76
N ALA A 222 14.60 0.28 12.74
CA ALA A 222 15.47 -0.41 11.79
C ALA A 222 15.18 0.04 10.35
N PRO A 223 15.75 1.17 9.88
CA PRO A 223 15.47 1.72 8.56
C PRO A 223 16.03 0.87 7.42
N VAL A 224 17.22 0.28 7.56
CA VAL A 224 17.77 -0.63 6.53
C VAL A 224 16.98 -1.94 6.54
N GLY A 225 16.62 -2.43 7.73
CA GLY A 225 15.76 -3.59 7.90
C GLY A 225 14.40 -3.43 7.21
N GLY A 226 13.77 -2.25 7.34
CA GLY A 226 12.50 -1.93 6.67
C GLY A 226 12.58 -1.87 5.15
N VAL A 227 13.67 -1.34 4.60
CA VAL A 227 13.92 -1.34 3.14
C VAL A 227 14.12 -2.77 2.64
N LEU A 228 14.90 -3.59 3.34
CA LEU A 228 15.09 -4.98 2.95
C LEU A 228 13.80 -5.79 3.08
N PHE A 229 12.98 -5.50 4.09
CA PHE A 229 11.66 -6.11 4.22
C PHE A 229 10.76 -5.78 3.02
N SER A 230 10.70 -4.51 2.59
CA SER A 230 9.90 -4.16 1.41
C SER A 230 10.46 -4.73 0.10
N LEU A 231 11.77 -5.00 0.04
CA LEU A 231 12.38 -5.66 -1.11
C LEU A 231 12.20 -7.18 -1.08
N GLU A 232 12.19 -7.82 0.09
CA GLU A 232 11.95 -9.26 0.27
C GLU A 232 10.47 -9.60 0.02
N GLU A 233 9.53 -8.76 0.49
CA GLU A 233 8.08 -9.02 0.43
C GLU A 233 7.33 -8.25 -0.67
N GLY A 234 7.84 -7.10 -1.11
CA GLY A 234 7.12 -6.13 -1.94
C GLY A 234 7.67 -5.91 -3.35
N ALA A 235 8.97 -6.18 -3.60
CA ALA A 235 9.60 -5.89 -4.90
C ALA A 235 9.93 -7.17 -5.68
N SER A 236 9.40 -7.28 -6.90
CA SER A 236 9.77 -8.37 -7.82
C SER A 236 11.08 -8.14 -8.57
N PHE A 237 11.52 -6.88 -8.64
CA PHE A 237 12.76 -6.48 -9.29
C PHE A 237 13.42 -5.38 -8.45
N TRP A 238 14.75 -5.37 -8.46
CA TRP A 238 15.53 -4.38 -7.73
C TRP A 238 15.62 -3.08 -8.55
N ASN A 239 15.05 -1.99 -8.04
CA ASN A 239 15.19 -0.66 -8.62
C ASN A 239 15.99 0.25 -7.67
N GLN A 240 17.20 0.62 -8.08
CA GLN A 240 18.12 1.41 -7.26
C GLN A 240 17.53 2.78 -6.85
N SER A 241 16.85 3.49 -7.77
CA SER A 241 16.26 4.79 -7.48
C SER A 241 15.16 4.68 -6.41
N LEU A 242 14.30 3.67 -6.56
CA LEU A 242 13.24 3.38 -5.61
C LEU A 242 13.80 3.00 -4.23
N THR A 243 14.81 2.13 -4.18
CA THR A 243 15.47 1.72 -2.93
C THR A 243 15.99 2.93 -2.15
N TRP A 244 16.62 3.90 -2.83
CA TRP A 244 17.06 5.14 -2.19
C TRP A 244 15.89 5.97 -1.65
N ARG A 245 14.84 6.17 -2.44
CA ARG A 245 13.62 6.91 -2.02
C ARG A 245 12.98 6.26 -0.77
N ILE A 246 12.85 4.93 -0.75
CA ILE A 246 12.33 4.16 0.39
C ILE A 246 13.23 4.31 1.62
N PHE A 247 14.55 4.24 1.43
CA PHE A 247 15.51 4.40 2.53
C PHE A 247 15.43 5.79 3.17
N PHE A 248 15.38 6.85 2.35
CA PHE A 248 15.19 8.21 2.86
C PHE A 248 13.87 8.38 3.62
N GLY A 249 12.75 7.86 3.09
CA GLY A 249 11.46 7.89 3.78
C GLY A 249 11.48 7.15 5.13
N SER A 250 12.15 6.00 5.19
CA SER A 250 12.29 5.19 6.41
C SER A 250 13.14 5.88 7.47
N MET A 251 14.27 6.49 7.08
CA MET A 251 15.12 7.28 7.97
C MET A 251 14.38 8.49 8.56
N ILE A 252 13.59 9.19 7.74
CA ILE A 252 12.78 10.33 8.19
C ILE A 252 11.69 9.87 9.16
N SER A 253 11.11 8.69 8.94
CA SER A 253 10.12 8.13 9.86
C SER A 253 10.71 7.86 11.25
N VAL A 254 11.85 7.19 11.31
CA VAL A 254 12.60 6.93 12.56
C VAL A 254 12.99 8.23 13.24
N PHE A 255 13.53 9.20 12.49
CA PHE A 255 13.94 10.50 13.00
C PHE A 255 12.77 11.29 13.61
N THR A 256 11.64 11.32 12.90
CA THR A 256 10.42 12.01 13.37
C THR A 256 9.89 11.38 14.65
N LEU A 257 9.84 10.04 14.72
CA LEU A 257 9.43 9.32 15.91
C LEU A 257 10.34 9.65 17.10
N ASN A 258 11.66 9.60 16.90
CA ASN A 258 12.64 9.91 17.94
C ASN A 258 12.48 11.34 18.50
N ILE A 259 12.32 12.35 17.65
CA ILE A 259 12.15 13.73 18.09
C ILE A 259 10.90 13.90 18.95
N VAL A 260 9.78 13.35 18.48
CA VAL A 260 8.49 13.50 19.16
C VAL A 260 8.52 12.77 20.50
N LEU A 261 9.10 11.58 20.55
CA LEU A 261 9.19 10.79 21.78
C LEU A 261 10.18 11.39 22.78
N SER A 262 11.33 11.90 22.32
CA SER A 262 12.31 12.64 23.13
C SER A 262 11.71 13.90 23.76
N ALA A 263 10.92 14.66 22.99
CA ALA A 263 10.20 15.82 23.50
C ALA A 263 9.15 15.41 24.55
N TYR A 264 8.44 14.30 24.32
CA TYR A 264 7.44 13.79 25.27
C TYR A 264 8.05 13.29 26.59
N HIS A 265 9.19 12.61 26.54
CA HIS A 265 9.90 12.13 27.72
C HIS A 265 10.62 13.23 28.53
N GLY A 266 10.56 14.49 28.08
CA GLY A 266 11.10 15.64 28.80
C GLY A 266 12.63 15.79 28.70
N THR A 267 13.26 15.06 27.77
CA THR A 267 14.70 15.15 27.48
C THR A 267 14.94 15.56 26.02
N PRO A 268 14.45 16.74 25.61
CA PRO A 268 14.57 17.20 24.22
C PRO A 268 16.05 17.24 23.81
N GLY A 269 16.41 16.44 22.79
CA GLY A 269 17.78 16.36 22.25
C GLY A 269 18.49 15.03 22.52
N GLN A 270 17.96 14.16 23.38
CA GLN A 270 18.47 12.79 23.55
C GLN A 270 17.72 11.82 22.62
N LEU A 271 18.30 11.55 21.45
CA LEU A 271 17.77 10.61 20.45
C LEU A 271 18.09 9.15 20.82
N THR A 272 17.53 8.69 21.95
CA THR A 272 17.82 7.35 22.51
C THR A 272 16.75 6.30 22.18
N ASP A 273 15.55 6.73 21.79
CA ASP A 273 14.42 5.85 21.51
C ASP A 273 14.29 5.58 20.01
N SER A 274 15.14 4.69 19.50
CA SER A 274 15.26 4.40 18.06
C SER A 274 13.97 3.93 17.38
N GLY A 275 13.04 3.31 18.10
CA GLY A 275 11.76 2.84 17.56
C GLY A 275 10.72 2.57 18.65
N LEU A 276 9.53 2.14 18.23
CA LEU A 276 8.46 1.73 19.15
C LEU A 276 8.92 0.56 20.05
N LEU A 277 9.66 -0.37 19.46
CA LEU A 277 10.33 -1.49 20.11
C LEU A 277 11.80 -1.13 20.36
N ASN A 278 12.15 -0.89 21.62
CA ASN A 278 13.53 -0.67 22.02
C ASN A 278 14.01 -1.87 22.84
N PHE A 279 14.81 -2.75 22.22
CA PHE A 279 15.38 -3.93 22.88
C PHE A 279 16.49 -3.57 23.87
N GLY A 280 16.92 -2.31 23.96
CA GLY A 280 18.07 -1.89 24.74
C GLY A 280 19.38 -2.15 24.00
N LYS A 281 20.44 -1.46 24.43
CA LYS A 281 21.78 -1.66 23.89
C LYS A 281 22.38 -2.90 24.54
N PHE A 282 22.88 -3.82 23.72
CA PHE A 282 23.75 -4.86 24.20
C PHE A 282 25.18 -4.33 24.17
N ASP A 283 25.89 -4.38 25.31
CA ASP A 283 27.34 -4.20 25.33
C ASP A 283 27.98 -5.20 24.36
N ASP A 284 29.16 -4.88 23.81
CA ASP A 284 29.80 -5.66 22.74
C ASP A 284 29.78 -7.18 23.01
N LEU A 285 28.78 -7.86 22.45
CA LEU A 285 28.54 -9.29 22.57
C LEU A 285 29.60 -10.00 21.73
N SER A 286 30.71 -10.35 22.37
CA SER A 286 31.66 -11.28 21.79
C SER A 286 31.08 -12.70 21.80
N TYR A 287 31.34 -13.42 20.72
CA TYR A 287 31.05 -14.84 20.60
C TYR A 287 32.30 -15.55 20.10
N ASP A 288 32.55 -16.73 20.67
CA ASP A 288 33.59 -17.61 20.17
C ASP A 288 33.06 -18.53 19.07
N TRP A 289 33.93 -19.02 18.19
CA TRP A 289 33.57 -19.97 17.14
C TRP A 289 32.95 -21.27 17.69
N LEU A 290 33.28 -21.63 18.94
CA LEU A 290 32.72 -22.78 19.66
C LEU A 290 31.22 -22.61 19.97
N GLU A 291 30.71 -21.38 19.95
CA GLU A 291 29.29 -21.10 20.21
C GLU A 291 28.42 -21.29 18.96
N LEU A 292 29.00 -21.20 17.75
CA LEU A 292 28.27 -21.29 16.49
C LEU A 292 27.48 -22.61 16.34
N PRO A 293 28.04 -23.79 16.68
CA PRO A 293 27.27 -25.04 16.68
C PRO A 293 26.09 -25.02 17.66
N LEU A 294 26.22 -24.39 18.82
CA LEU A 294 25.12 -24.25 19.78
C LEU A 294 24.00 -23.39 19.20
N PHE A 295 24.34 -22.30 18.52
CA PHE A 295 23.37 -21.45 17.83
C PHE A 295 22.66 -22.19 16.69
N MET A 296 23.36 -23.04 15.93
CA MET A 296 22.73 -23.93 14.95
C MET A 296 21.71 -24.88 15.60
N VAL A 297 22.06 -25.49 16.74
CA VAL A 297 21.13 -26.36 17.48
C VAL A 297 19.91 -25.59 17.98
N MET A 298 20.09 -24.35 18.46
CA MET A 298 18.96 -23.49 18.81
C MET A 298 18.10 -23.14 17.58
N GLY A 299 18.72 -22.94 16.41
CA GLY A 299 18.02 -22.81 15.13
C GLY A 299 17.17 -24.05 14.81
N ILE A 300 17.70 -25.26 15.04
CA ILE A 300 16.94 -26.53 14.88
C ILE A 300 15.70 -26.53 15.78
N ILE A 301 15.88 -26.23 17.06
CA ILE A 301 14.79 -26.23 18.04
C ILE A 301 13.75 -25.16 17.68
N GLY A 302 14.18 -23.94 17.32
CA GLY A 302 13.29 -22.85 16.92
C GLY A 302 12.51 -23.16 15.63
N GLY A 303 13.16 -23.81 14.65
CA GLY A 303 12.50 -24.27 13.42
C GLY A 303 11.42 -25.33 13.67
N LEU A 304 11.70 -26.30 14.55
CA LEU A 304 10.75 -27.34 14.95
C LEU A 304 9.57 -26.76 15.74
N LEU A 305 9.85 -25.89 16.72
CA LEU A 305 8.81 -25.21 17.51
C LEU A 305 7.95 -24.27 16.65
N GLY A 306 8.56 -23.56 15.70
CA GLY A 306 7.85 -22.72 14.73
C GLY A 306 6.97 -23.53 13.78
N ALA A 307 7.46 -24.67 13.29
CA ALA A 307 6.65 -25.59 12.50
C ALA A 307 5.47 -26.15 13.31
N LEU A 308 5.68 -26.52 14.58
CA LEU A 308 4.60 -26.95 15.46
C LEU A 308 3.55 -25.84 15.64
N PHE A 309 4.00 -24.59 15.88
CA PHE A 309 3.13 -23.43 16.00
C PHE A 309 2.27 -23.23 14.75
N ASN A 310 2.88 -23.26 13.57
CA ASN A 310 2.18 -23.08 12.28
C ASN A 310 1.17 -24.20 12.03
N TYR A 311 1.52 -25.45 12.32
CA TYR A 311 0.60 -26.58 12.16
C TYR A 311 -0.61 -26.48 13.11
N MET A 312 -0.38 -26.16 14.38
CA MET A 312 -1.46 -25.97 15.35
C MET A 312 -2.38 -24.82 14.93
N ASN A 313 -1.79 -23.70 14.51
CA ASN A 313 -2.55 -22.54 14.09
C ASN A 313 -3.36 -22.80 12.80
N TYR A 314 -2.78 -23.50 11.82
CA TYR A 314 -3.50 -23.94 10.62
C TYR A 314 -4.77 -24.73 10.99
N ARG A 315 -4.65 -25.73 11.88
CA ARG A 315 -5.78 -26.56 12.30
C ARG A 315 -6.85 -25.73 13.02
N LEU A 316 -6.43 -24.79 13.87
CA LEU A 316 -7.30 -23.87 14.57
C LEU A 316 -8.04 -22.93 13.62
N THR A 317 -7.36 -22.39 12.62
CA THR A 317 -7.97 -21.49 11.61
C THR A 317 -8.98 -22.24 10.74
N VAL A 318 -8.67 -23.47 10.32
CA VAL A 318 -9.65 -24.34 9.61
C VAL A 318 -10.88 -24.62 10.49
N PHE A 319 -10.69 -24.85 11.80
CA PHE A 319 -11.78 -25.01 12.75
C PHE A 319 -12.64 -23.74 12.85
N ARG A 320 -12.03 -22.55 12.97
CA ARG A 320 -12.73 -21.27 12.99
C ARG A 320 -13.54 -21.02 11.73
N MET A 321 -12.95 -21.27 10.55
CA MET A 321 -13.64 -21.10 9.28
C MET A 321 -14.86 -22.03 9.14
N ARG A 322 -14.80 -23.23 9.72
CA ARG A 322 -15.91 -24.20 9.66
C ARG A 322 -17.00 -23.95 10.72
N TYR A 323 -16.63 -23.60 11.94
CA TYR A 323 -17.57 -23.54 13.07
C TYR A 323 -17.83 -22.13 13.62
N ILE A 324 -16.84 -21.22 13.58
CA ILE A 324 -16.90 -19.87 14.20
C ILE A 324 -16.93 -18.78 13.10
N TYR A 325 -17.87 -18.91 12.16
CA TYR A 325 -18.02 -17.93 11.06
C TYR A 325 -18.93 -16.75 11.42
N ARG A 326 -19.77 -16.87 12.46
CA ARG A 326 -20.73 -15.83 12.85
C ARG A 326 -20.03 -14.71 13.64
N PRO A 327 -20.36 -13.44 13.40
CA PRO A 327 -19.67 -12.30 14.01
C PRO A 327 -19.79 -12.26 15.54
N TRP A 328 -20.96 -12.58 16.09
CA TRP A 328 -21.14 -12.66 17.55
C TRP A 328 -20.32 -13.81 18.17
N ALA A 329 -20.15 -14.92 17.46
CA ALA A 329 -19.38 -16.06 17.93
C ALA A 329 -17.87 -15.74 17.98
N GLN A 330 -17.38 -14.96 17.02
CA GLN A 330 -15.99 -14.46 17.01
C GLN A 330 -15.72 -13.51 18.19
N VAL A 331 -16.66 -12.63 18.51
CA VAL A 331 -16.57 -11.77 19.69
C VAL A 331 -16.53 -12.61 20.97
N VAL A 332 -17.44 -13.58 21.12
CA VAL A 332 -17.46 -14.47 22.29
C VAL A 332 -16.15 -15.25 22.42
N GLU A 333 -15.58 -15.76 21.32
CA GLU A 333 -14.27 -16.41 21.31
C GLU A 333 -13.18 -15.48 21.86
N ALA A 334 -13.10 -14.24 21.36
CA ALA A 334 -12.11 -13.27 21.82
C ALA A 334 -12.24 -12.97 23.33
N ILE A 335 -13.47 -12.89 23.86
CA ILE A 335 -13.72 -12.70 25.30
C ILE A 335 -13.23 -13.90 26.10
N ILE A 336 -13.50 -15.12 25.62
CA ILE A 336 -13.05 -16.36 26.27
C ILE A 336 -11.52 -16.42 26.30
N VAL A 337 -10.85 -16.16 25.17
CA VAL A 337 -9.39 -16.15 25.10
C VAL A 337 -8.78 -15.15 26.07
N ALA A 338 -9.35 -13.93 26.14
CA ALA A 338 -8.89 -12.91 27.08
C ALA A 338 -9.08 -13.34 28.55
N ALA A 339 -10.22 -13.94 28.89
CA ALA A 339 -10.51 -14.41 30.24
C ALA A 339 -9.61 -15.58 30.66
N VAL A 340 -9.37 -16.55 29.76
CA VAL A 340 -8.47 -17.68 30.02
C VAL A 340 -7.04 -17.18 30.18
N THR A 341 -6.59 -16.26 29.33
CA THR A 341 -5.24 -15.66 29.41
C THR A 341 -5.01 -15.01 30.77
N ALA A 342 -5.94 -14.17 31.22
CA ALA A 342 -5.84 -13.51 32.53
C ALA A 342 -5.87 -14.51 33.69
N SER A 343 -6.72 -15.54 33.58
CA SER A 343 -6.84 -16.60 34.60
C SER A 343 -5.54 -17.40 34.71
N VAL A 344 -4.95 -17.82 33.59
CA VAL A 344 -3.68 -18.57 33.56
C VAL A 344 -2.54 -17.74 34.15
N GLY A 345 -2.44 -16.46 33.78
CA GLY A 345 -1.44 -15.55 34.37
C GLY A 345 -1.60 -15.41 35.87
N PHE A 346 -2.81 -15.14 36.36
CA PHE A 346 -3.09 -15.00 37.79
C PHE A 346 -2.83 -16.29 38.59
N ILE A 347 -3.25 -17.44 38.05
CA ILE A 347 -3.01 -18.76 38.64
C ILE A 347 -1.51 -19.01 38.82
N MET A 348 -0.70 -18.74 37.79
CA MET A 348 0.74 -18.94 37.88
C MET A 348 1.39 -18.02 38.90
N ILE A 349 0.97 -16.75 38.98
CA ILE A 349 1.47 -15.80 39.98
C ILE A 349 1.08 -16.22 41.40
N PHE A 350 -0.10 -16.82 41.58
CA PHE A 350 -0.57 -17.28 42.89
C PHE A 350 0.22 -18.50 43.39
N PHE A 351 0.52 -19.47 42.51
CA PHE A 351 1.23 -20.69 42.89
C PHE A 351 2.76 -20.52 42.96
N ILE A 352 3.33 -19.52 42.28
CA ILE A 352 4.78 -19.28 42.22
C ILE A 352 5.09 -17.90 42.79
N SER A 353 5.51 -17.86 44.05
CA SER A 353 5.88 -16.64 44.76
C SER A 353 7.40 -16.42 44.72
N GLU A 354 7.89 -15.81 43.65
CA GLU A 354 9.29 -15.36 43.54
C GLU A 354 9.41 -13.89 43.93
N CYS A 355 9.83 -13.63 45.17
CA CYS A 355 9.91 -12.28 45.70
C CYS A 355 11.34 -11.73 45.64
N ARG A 356 11.49 -10.51 45.11
CA ARG A 356 12.77 -9.79 45.02
C ARG A 356 12.66 -8.37 45.55
N PRO A 357 13.73 -7.80 46.13
CA PRO A 357 13.71 -6.43 46.60
C PRO A 357 13.53 -5.44 45.43
N ILE A 358 12.69 -4.42 45.65
CA ILE A 358 12.46 -3.35 44.67
C ILE A 358 13.75 -2.51 44.52
N GLY A 359 14.16 -2.24 43.28
CA GLY A 359 15.26 -1.31 42.96
C GLY A 359 16.54 -1.96 42.40
N GLN A 360 16.61 -3.29 42.30
CA GLN A 360 17.76 -3.98 41.72
C GLN A 360 17.65 -4.20 40.20
N ASP A 361 16.42 -4.26 39.67
CA ASP A 361 16.13 -4.55 38.26
C ASP A 361 15.50 -3.34 37.55
N SER A 362 15.58 -3.30 36.22
CA SER A 362 15.17 -2.15 35.37
C SER A 362 13.65 -1.88 35.29
N ASN A 363 12.87 -2.45 36.20
CA ASN A 363 11.41 -2.42 36.19
C ASN A 363 10.86 -1.06 36.63
N LYS A 364 10.29 -0.31 35.69
CA LYS A 364 9.70 1.03 35.91
C LYS A 364 8.44 1.02 36.80
N TYR A 365 7.70 -0.09 36.83
CA TYR A 365 6.50 -0.30 37.65
C TYR A 365 6.51 -1.70 38.30
N PRO A 366 7.15 -1.87 39.47
CA PRO A 366 7.20 -3.15 40.17
C PRO A 366 5.82 -3.50 40.74
N VAL A 367 5.31 -4.70 40.44
CA VAL A 367 4.05 -5.20 40.97
C VAL A 367 4.35 -6.04 42.22
N GLN A 368 3.97 -5.50 43.39
CA GLN A 368 4.02 -6.23 44.65
C GLN A 368 2.74 -7.05 44.79
N LEU A 369 2.79 -8.34 44.45
CA LEU A 369 1.68 -9.28 44.64
C LEU A 369 2.21 -10.53 45.35
N MET A 370 1.54 -10.94 46.42
CA MET A 370 1.88 -12.16 47.20
C MET A 370 3.33 -12.17 47.73
N CYS A 371 3.88 -10.99 48.03
CA CYS A 371 5.23 -10.80 48.59
C CYS A 371 5.20 -9.86 49.80
N GLY A 372 6.22 -9.96 50.66
CA GLY A 372 6.40 -9.08 51.81
C GLY A 372 6.66 -7.62 51.40
N ASP A 373 6.56 -6.71 52.37
CA ASP A 373 6.75 -5.27 52.14
C ASP A 373 8.14 -4.95 51.56
N GLY A 374 8.16 -4.17 50.47
CA GLY A 374 9.39 -3.81 49.78
C GLY A 374 9.92 -4.87 48.79
N GLN A 375 9.18 -5.96 48.58
CA GLN A 375 9.49 -6.97 47.58
C GLN A 375 8.45 -6.99 46.44
N TYR A 376 8.88 -7.33 45.22
CA TYR A 376 8.02 -7.49 44.07
C TYR A 376 8.11 -8.92 43.51
N ASN A 377 7.07 -9.35 42.80
CA ASN A 377 7.02 -10.68 42.20
C ASN A 377 7.54 -10.65 40.75
N THR A 378 8.60 -11.42 40.45
CA THR A 378 9.25 -11.46 39.12
C THR A 378 8.32 -12.01 38.03
N LEU A 379 7.54 -13.05 38.35
CA LEU A 379 6.58 -13.63 37.42
C LEU A 379 5.40 -12.69 37.17
N ALA A 380 5.00 -11.94 38.19
CA ALA A 380 3.99 -10.90 38.04
C ALA A 380 4.47 -9.77 37.13
N SER A 381 5.76 -9.38 37.20
CA SER A 381 6.32 -8.41 36.25
C SER A 381 6.27 -8.92 34.81
N ILE A 382 6.59 -10.19 34.55
CA ILE A 382 6.55 -10.75 33.18
C ILE A 382 5.12 -10.79 32.61
N TRP A 383 4.10 -11.07 33.43
CA TRP A 383 2.70 -11.16 32.98
C TRP A 383 1.97 -9.82 32.86
N PHE A 384 2.26 -8.88 33.78
CA PHE A 384 1.53 -7.61 33.85
C PHE A 384 2.25 -6.44 33.18
N GLN A 385 3.53 -6.56 32.86
CA GLN A 385 4.19 -5.58 32.00
C GLN A 385 3.79 -5.76 30.54
N THR A 386 4.12 -4.76 29.73
CA THR A 386 3.97 -4.86 28.30
C THR A 386 4.92 -5.92 27.75
N PRO A 387 4.55 -6.65 26.69
CA PRO A 387 5.37 -7.73 26.16
C PRO A 387 6.74 -7.24 25.64
N GLU A 388 6.83 -5.98 25.21
CA GLU A 388 8.09 -5.33 24.81
C GLU A 388 9.06 -5.21 25.99
N ALA A 389 8.56 -4.74 27.14
CA ALA A 389 9.33 -4.62 28.36
C ALA A 389 9.76 -5.99 28.88
N SER A 390 8.90 -7.01 28.73
CA SER A 390 9.21 -8.39 29.11
C SER A 390 10.32 -8.98 28.25
N VAL A 391 10.32 -8.75 26.94
CA VAL A 391 11.42 -9.14 26.05
C VAL A 391 12.72 -8.46 26.48
N ARG A 392 12.67 -7.15 26.75
CA ARG A 392 13.84 -6.36 27.19
C ARG A 392 14.39 -6.86 28.54
N SER A 393 13.53 -7.17 29.51
CA SER A 393 13.93 -7.77 30.80
C SER A 393 14.59 -9.14 30.59
N LEU A 394 14.02 -10.01 29.74
CA LEU A 394 14.62 -11.30 29.42
C LEU A 394 15.97 -11.20 28.68
N PHE A 395 16.23 -10.09 27.99
CA PHE A 395 17.52 -9.84 27.33
C PHE A 395 18.59 -9.31 28.30
N HIS A 396 18.24 -8.40 29.19
CA HIS A 396 19.23 -7.63 29.98
C HIS A 396 19.35 -8.04 31.44
N ASP A 397 18.36 -8.72 32.01
CA ASP A 397 18.44 -9.06 33.44
C ASP A 397 19.55 -10.09 33.71
N ALA A 398 20.18 -9.98 34.88
CA ALA A 398 21.34 -10.79 35.25
C ALA A 398 21.07 -12.31 35.31
N ALA A 399 22.13 -13.12 35.18
CA ALA A 399 22.05 -14.56 35.31
C ALA A 399 21.52 -14.95 36.72
N GLY A 400 20.44 -15.73 36.76
CA GLY A 400 19.76 -16.09 38.00
C GLY A 400 18.74 -15.06 38.49
N SER A 401 18.35 -14.06 37.67
CA SER A 401 17.32 -13.09 38.03
C SER A 401 15.89 -13.64 38.10
N VAL A 402 15.62 -14.74 37.40
CA VAL A 402 14.32 -15.39 37.36
C VAL A 402 14.54 -16.89 37.54
N LEU A 403 13.66 -17.56 38.29
CA LEU A 403 13.74 -19.01 38.44
C LEU A 403 13.52 -19.70 37.09
N SER A 404 14.30 -20.74 36.80
CA SER A 404 14.15 -21.49 35.55
C SER A 404 12.77 -22.15 35.42
N LEU A 405 12.17 -22.57 36.53
CA LEU A 405 10.85 -23.19 36.53
C LEU A 405 9.75 -22.20 36.08
N SER A 406 9.80 -20.95 36.54
CA SER A 406 8.77 -19.96 36.18
C SER A 406 8.87 -19.54 34.73
N VAL A 407 10.08 -19.33 34.20
CA VAL A 407 10.29 -19.04 32.78
C VAL A 407 9.88 -20.23 31.89
N PHE A 408 10.10 -21.47 32.34
CA PHE A 408 9.66 -22.67 31.61
C PHE A 408 8.14 -22.78 31.55
N LEU A 409 7.45 -22.62 32.68
CA LEU A 409 5.99 -22.63 32.72
C LEU A 409 5.39 -21.45 31.94
N PHE A 410 6.02 -20.27 32.03
CA PHE A 410 5.68 -19.11 31.23
C PHE A 410 5.80 -19.43 29.73
N PHE A 411 6.92 -20.00 29.28
CA PHE A 411 7.12 -20.39 27.88
C PHE A 411 6.02 -21.32 27.38
N ILE A 412 5.72 -22.40 28.10
CA ILE A 412 4.72 -23.39 27.69
C ILE A 412 3.33 -22.75 27.61
N CYS A 413 2.89 -22.06 28.66
CA CYS A 413 1.58 -21.42 28.70
C CYS A 413 1.46 -20.33 27.62
N TYR A 414 2.47 -19.47 27.49
CA TYR A 414 2.48 -18.36 26.55
C TYR A 414 2.53 -18.86 25.10
N PHE A 415 3.27 -19.93 24.80
CA PHE A 415 3.32 -20.53 23.45
C PHE A 415 1.92 -20.94 22.95
N PHE A 416 1.15 -21.67 23.77
CA PHE A 416 -0.19 -22.10 23.39
C PHE A 416 -1.18 -20.94 23.34
N LEU A 417 -1.09 -20.00 24.27
CA LEU A 417 -1.96 -18.83 24.29
C LEU A 417 -1.69 -17.88 23.11
N ALA A 418 -0.43 -17.68 22.72
CA ALA A 418 -0.06 -16.92 21.52
C ALA A 418 -0.59 -17.61 20.25
N CYS A 419 -0.47 -18.94 20.16
CA CYS A 419 -1.01 -19.72 19.06
C CYS A 419 -2.55 -19.63 18.98
N TRP A 420 -3.24 -19.60 20.12
CA TRP A 420 -4.69 -19.47 20.17
C TRP A 420 -5.13 -18.04 19.84
N THR A 421 -4.39 -17.03 20.28
CA THR A 421 -4.72 -15.61 20.05
C THR A 421 -4.56 -15.23 18.58
N TYR A 422 -3.57 -15.80 17.88
CA TYR A 422 -3.39 -15.56 16.45
C TYR A 422 -4.55 -16.16 15.63
N GLY A 423 -5.19 -15.33 14.81
CA GLY A 423 -6.37 -15.70 14.01
C GLY A 423 -7.72 -15.36 14.65
N LEU A 424 -7.74 -14.69 15.81
CA LEU A 424 -8.93 -13.98 16.27
C LEU A 424 -9.26 -12.81 15.33
N SER A 425 -10.51 -12.38 15.28
CA SER A 425 -10.98 -11.23 14.48
C SER A 425 -10.51 -9.87 15.05
N LEU A 426 -9.23 -9.76 15.39
CA LEU A 426 -8.58 -8.59 15.99
C LEU A 426 -7.29 -8.26 15.24
N PRO A 427 -6.99 -6.97 14.98
CA PRO A 427 -5.84 -6.54 14.19
C PRO A 427 -4.57 -6.66 15.01
N SER A 428 -4.00 -7.85 15.13
CA SER A 428 -2.82 -8.14 15.97
C SER A 428 -1.57 -8.44 15.16
N GLY A 429 -0.41 -8.03 15.67
CA GLY A 429 0.90 -8.51 15.20
C GLY A 429 1.31 -9.82 15.88
N LEU A 430 2.23 -10.55 15.23
CA LEU A 430 2.80 -11.81 15.74
C LEU A 430 4.29 -11.69 16.12
N PHE A 431 4.95 -10.57 15.80
CA PHE A 431 6.40 -10.47 15.97
C PHE A 431 6.80 -10.54 17.45
N ILE A 432 6.20 -9.72 18.32
CA ILE A 432 6.57 -9.70 19.75
C ILE A 432 6.24 -11.02 20.46
N PRO A 433 5.04 -11.63 20.30
CA PRO A 433 4.77 -12.93 20.92
C PRO A 433 5.78 -14.01 20.51
N ALA A 434 6.21 -14.03 19.25
CA ALA A 434 7.25 -14.95 18.78
C ALA A 434 8.64 -14.62 19.37
N LEU A 435 9.00 -13.34 19.46
CA LEU A 435 10.25 -12.91 20.12
C LEU A 435 10.26 -13.26 21.62
N LEU A 436 9.13 -13.08 22.32
CA LEU A 436 9.00 -13.32 23.75
C LEU A 436 9.03 -14.80 24.10
N THR A 437 8.30 -15.64 23.35
CA THR A 437 8.42 -17.10 23.49
C THR A 437 9.83 -17.58 23.22
N GLY A 438 10.47 -17.05 22.17
CA GLY A 438 11.87 -17.31 21.84
C GLY A 438 12.87 -16.87 22.91
N ALA A 439 12.67 -15.68 23.48
CA ALA A 439 13.50 -15.13 24.55
C ALA A 439 13.40 -16.00 25.80
N ALA A 440 12.20 -16.46 26.14
CA ALA A 440 11.95 -17.29 27.31
C ALA A 440 12.72 -18.62 27.23
N TRP A 441 12.53 -19.41 26.15
CA TRP A 441 13.25 -20.68 26.04
C TRP A 441 14.75 -20.51 25.73
N GLY A 442 15.13 -19.47 24.97
CA GLY A 442 16.53 -19.14 24.72
C GLY A 442 17.29 -18.80 26.02
N ARG A 443 16.66 -18.01 26.90
CA ARG A 443 17.21 -17.73 28.24
C ARG A 443 17.33 -18.99 29.09
N LEU A 444 16.35 -19.90 29.02
CA LEU A 444 16.42 -21.21 29.70
C LEU A 444 17.61 -22.04 29.22
N VAL A 445 17.87 -22.08 27.91
CA VAL A 445 19.05 -22.76 27.35
C VAL A 445 20.33 -22.11 27.86
N GLY A 446 20.41 -20.77 27.89
CA GLY A 446 21.57 -20.05 28.43
C GLY A 446 21.83 -20.35 29.92
N VAL A 447 20.78 -20.35 30.75
CA VAL A 447 20.91 -20.72 32.18
C VAL A 447 21.29 -22.19 32.33
N GLY A 448 20.67 -23.09 31.57
CA GLY A 448 21.00 -24.51 31.56
C GLY A 448 22.46 -24.77 31.20
N LEU A 449 22.96 -24.14 30.14
CA LEU A 449 24.37 -24.21 29.76
C LEU A 449 25.30 -23.66 30.85
N GLY A 450 24.90 -22.57 31.52
CA GLY A 450 25.64 -22.01 32.65
C GLY A 450 25.75 -22.98 33.84
N THR A 451 24.71 -23.79 34.09
CA THR A 451 24.76 -24.85 35.12
C THR A 451 25.61 -26.06 34.69
N LEU A 452 25.63 -26.40 33.41
CA LEU A 452 26.41 -27.53 32.87
C LEU A 452 27.92 -27.20 32.76
N LEU A 453 28.25 -25.96 32.41
CA LEU A 453 29.62 -25.48 32.20
C LEU A 453 29.94 -24.29 33.11
N PRO A 454 30.06 -24.50 34.43
CA PRO A 454 30.20 -23.40 35.40
C PRO A 454 31.53 -22.62 35.28
N LYS A 455 32.52 -23.13 34.53
CA LYS A 455 33.81 -22.46 34.30
C LYS A 455 33.83 -21.56 33.07
N ALA A 456 32.77 -21.57 32.26
CA ALA A 456 32.71 -20.82 31.01
C ALA A 456 32.15 -19.41 31.25
N THR A 457 33.03 -18.40 31.20
CA THR A 457 32.66 -16.98 31.40
C THR A 457 31.94 -16.35 30.21
N TRP A 458 31.95 -17.01 29.04
CA TRP A 458 31.30 -16.54 27.81
C TRP A 458 29.78 -16.82 27.77
N ILE A 459 29.24 -17.56 28.75
CA ILE A 459 27.82 -17.91 28.82
C ILE A 459 27.05 -16.77 29.48
N VAL A 460 26.50 -15.89 28.65
CA VAL A 460 25.60 -14.81 29.07
C VAL A 460 24.17 -15.18 28.66
N PRO A 461 23.22 -15.36 29.60
CA PRO A 461 21.85 -15.77 29.28
C PRO A 461 21.12 -14.84 28.30
N GLY A 462 21.40 -13.54 28.35
CA GLY A 462 20.84 -12.55 27.41
C GLY A 462 21.20 -12.80 25.95
N LYS A 463 22.45 -13.25 25.68
CA LYS A 463 22.91 -13.63 24.33
C LYS A 463 22.09 -14.79 23.78
N PHE A 464 21.85 -15.83 24.59
CA PHE A 464 21.05 -16.98 24.20
C PHE A 464 19.55 -16.65 24.09
N ALA A 465 19.04 -15.73 24.91
CA ALA A 465 17.68 -15.22 24.78
C ALA A 465 17.46 -14.56 23.42
N LEU A 466 18.39 -13.70 22.98
CA LEU A 466 18.32 -13.04 21.66
C LEU A 466 18.36 -14.05 20.51
N VAL A 467 19.25 -15.05 20.56
CA VAL A 467 19.32 -16.10 19.54
C VAL A 467 18.06 -16.97 19.54
N GLY A 468 17.49 -17.28 20.71
CA GLY A 468 16.22 -18.00 20.83
C GLY A 468 15.03 -17.23 20.25
N SER A 469 14.97 -15.92 20.48
CA SER A 469 14.02 -15.00 19.85
C SER A 469 14.12 -15.04 18.33
N ALA A 470 15.34 -14.95 17.79
CA ALA A 470 15.58 -15.02 16.35
C ALA A 470 15.16 -16.39 15.79
N ALA A 471 15.58 -17.49 16.41
CA ALA A 471 15.26 -18.85 15.99
C ALA A 471 13.75 -19.11 15.94
N MET A 472 13.01 -18.66 16.96
CA MET A 472 11.56 -18.83 17.03
C MET A 472 10.83 -17.97 16.00
N LEU A 473 11.20 -16.69 15.88
CA LEU A 473 10.58 -15.78 14.92
C LEU A 473 10.84 -16.22 13.47
N GLY A 474 12.08 -16.58 13.13
CA GLY A 474 12.42 -17.13 11.81
C GLY A 474 11.76 -18.48 11.54
N GLY A 475 11.56 -19.31 12.57
CA GLY A 475 10.84 -20.58 12.47
C GLY A 475 9.35 -20.44 12.18
N ILE A 476 8.68 -19.42 12.72
CA ILE A 476 7.24 -19.16 12.47
C ILE A 476 7.04 -18.43 11.13
N VAL A 477 7.79 -17.36 10.91
CA VAL A 477 7.54 -16.38 9.85
C VAL A 477 8.31 -16.69 8.55
N ARG A 478 9.44 -17.40 8.60
CA ARG A 478 10.31 -17.72 7.44
C ARG A 478 11.02 -16.54 6.77
N MET A 479 11.04 -15.35 7.40
CA MET A 479 11.85 -14.20 6.98
C MET A 479 13.33 -14.38 7.39
N THR A 480 14.26 -13.98 6.54
CA THR A 480 15.71 -14.23 6.75
C THR A 480 16.55 -12.98 6.77
N ILE A 481 16.82 -12.39 5.60
CA ILE A 481 17.80 -11.32 5.44
C ILE A 481 17.27 -10.04 6.09
N SER A 482 16.04 -9.65 5.79
CA SER A 482 15.40 -8.48 6.42
C SER A 482 15.36 -8.62 7.94
N LEU A 483 14.94 -9.78 8.45
CA LEU A 483 14.83 -10.02 9.88
C LEU A 483 16.19 -9.98 10.60
N THR A 484 17.24 -10.52 9.97
CA THR A 484 18.61 -10.45 10.51
C THR A 484 19.04 -8.99 10.70
N VAL A 485 18.81 -8.16 9.68
CA VAL A 485 19.18 -6.74 9.72
C VAL A 485 18.33 -5.97 10.73
N ILE A 486 17.02 -6.26 10.82
CA ILE A 486 16.14 -5.67 11.85
C ILE A 486 16.68 -5.94 13.26
N LEU A 487 17.06 -7.18 13.55
CA LEU A 487 17.59 -7.55 14.88
C LEU A 487 18.95 -6.90 15.16
N ILE A 488 19.83 -6.79 14.16
CA ILE A 488 21.13 -6.12 14.32
C ILE A 488 20.94 -4.62 14.59
N GLU A 489 20.09 -3.94 13.82
CA GLU A 489 19.82 -2.51 14.01
C GLU A 489 19.13 -2.24 15.35
N ALA A 490 18.17 -3.07 15.74
CA ALA A 490 17.43 -2.90 16.99
C ALA A 490 18.26 -3.22 18.25
N THR A 491 19.26 -4.11 18.15
CA THR A 491 20.19 -4.44 19.26
C THR A 491 21.40 -3.50 19.32
N GLY A 492 21.71 -2.82 18.20
CA GLY A 492 22.85 -1.92 18.07
C GLY A 492 24.20 -2.62 17.96
N ASN A 493 24.22 -3.94 17.73
CA ASN A 493 25.45 -4.73 17.67
C ASN A 493 25.58 -5.51 16.35
N ILE A 494 26.45 -5.01 15.46
CA ILE A 494 26.67 -5.58 14.12
C ILE A 494 27.49 -6.86 14.17
N SER A 495 28.38 -7.01 15.16
CA SER A 495 29.23 -8.19 15.31
C SER A 495 28.42 -9.48 15.47
N PHE A 496 27.24 -9.38 16.11
CA PHE A 496 26.34 -10.53 16.32
C PHE A 496 25.53 -10.94 15.08
N GLY A 497 25.74 -10.29 13.93
CA GLY A 497 24.99 -10.58 12.71
C GLY A 497 25.20 -11.98 12.13
N LEU A 498 26.43 -12.51 12.17
CA LEU A 498 26.72 -13.86 11.66
C LEU A 498 25.99 -14.96 12.46
N PRO A 499 26.06 -14.99 13.81
CA PRO A 499 25.26 -15.90 14.63
C PRO A 499 23.76 -15.86 14.34
N LEU A 500 23.19 -14.66 14.23
CA LEU A 500 21.76 -14.48 13.95
C LEU A 500 21.39 -15.02 12.57
N MET A 501 22.19 -14.71 11.54
CA MET A 501 21.95 -15.18 10.17
C MET A 501 21.97 -16.70 10.08
N ILE A 502 22.98 -17.35 10.68
CA ILE A 502 23.10 -18.82 10.68
C ILE A 502 21.90 -19.44 11.39
N THR A 503 21.54 -18.93 12.56
CA THR A 503 20.40 -19.43 13.35
C THR A 503 19.09 -19.31 12.56
N LEU A 504 18.85 -18.16 11.92
CA LEU A 504 17.66 -17.90 11.12
C LEU A 504 17.58 -18.79 9.87
N MET A 505 18.71 -18.98 9.16
CA MET A 505 18.75 -19.88 8.00
C MET A 505 18.45 -21.33 8.39
N VAL A 506 19.04 -21.82 9.48
CA VAL A 506 18.79 -23.18 9.98
C VAL A 506 17.33 -23.34 10.42
N ALA A 507 16.80 -22.38 11.18
CA ALA A 507 15.40 -22.40 11.61
C ALA A 507 14.41 -22.37 10.42
N LYS A 508 14.73 -21.59 9.38
CA LYS A 508 13.97 -21.55 8.13
C LYS A 508 13.97 -22.93 7.46
N TRP A 509 15.15 -23.47 7.12
CA TRP A 509 15.26 -24.74 6.40
C TRP A 509 14.54 -25.88 7.09
N ILE A 510 14.66 -25.94 8.41
CA ILE A 510 14.10 -27.04 9.20
C ILE A 510 12.60 -26.98 9.22
N GLY A 511 12.00 -25.80 9.33
CA GLY A 511 10.56 -25.76 9.32
C GLY A 511 9.97 -25.71 7.91
N ASP A 512 10.67 -25.19 6.88
CA ASP A 512 10.26 -25.32 5.46
C ASP A 512 10.11 -26.80 5.06
N TYR A 513 10.87 -27.70 5.70
CA TYR A 513 10.72 -29.14 5.54
C TYR A 513 9.35 -29.69 6.03
N PHE A 514 8.74 -29.06 7.04
CA PHE A 514 7.45 -29.50 7.60
C PHE A 514 6.26 -28.72 7.06
N ASN A 515 6.36 -27.39 7.01
CA ASN A 515 5.29 -26.50 6.58
C ASN A 515 5.80 -25.12 6.15
N GLU A 516 4.93 -24.43 5.41
CA GLU A 516 5.17 -23.06 4.99
C GLU A 516 5.11 -22.06 6.17
N GLY A 517 5.54 -20.83 5.90
CA GLY A 517 5.43 -19.73 6.87
C GLY A 517 3.98 -19.40 7.20
N ILE A 518 3.76 -18.83 8.38
CA ILE A 518 2.40 -18.56 8.84
C ILE A 518 1.64 -17.58 7.94
N TYR A 519 2.34 -16.58 7.38
CA TYR A 519 1.76 -15.61 6.47
C TYR A 519 1.31 -16.28 5.17
N ASP A 520 2.14 -17.13 4.56
CA ASP A 520 1.81 -17.89 3.35
C ASP A 520 0.60 -18.80 3.56
N ILE A 521 0.57 -19.53 4.68
CA ILE A 521 -0.55 -20.40 5.06
C ILE A 521 -1.86 -19.59 5.12
N HIS A 522 -1.85 -18.42 5.77
CA HIS A 522 -3.06 -17.59 5.90
C HIS A 522 -3.49 -16.95 4.57
N ILE A 523 -2.55 -16.65 3.68
CA ILE A 523 -2.85 -16.16 2.32
C ILE A 523 -3.55 -17.27 1.52
N GLN A 524 -3.04 -18.50 1.56
CA GLN A 524 -3.65 -19.65 0.88
C GLN A 524 -5.03 -19.99 1.45
N LEU A 525 -5.18 -19.98 2.77
CA LEU A 525 -6.47 -20.23 3.43
C LEU A 525 -7.55 -19.18 3.07
N LYS A 526 -7.14 -17.94 2.78
CA LYS A 526 -8.04 -16.88 2.29
C LYS A 526 -8.40 -17.02 0.80
N GLY A 527 -7.79 -17.96 0.08
CA GLY A 527 -8.03 -18.18 -1.35
C GLY A 527 -7.51 -17.05 -2.25
N VAL A 528 -6.50 -16.32 -1.78
CA VAL A 528 -5.91 -15.20 -2.54
C VAL A 528 -4.88 -15.77 -3.53
N PRO A 529 -5.00 -15.49 -4.84
CA PRO A 529 -4.04 -15.97 -5.83
C PRO A 529 -2.72 -15.19 -5.72
N ILE A 530 -1.75 -15.74 -4.99
CA ILE A 530 -0.38 -15.21 -4.91
C ILE A 530 0.59 -16.07 -5.73
N LEU A 531 1.53 -15.42 -6.42
CA LEU A 531 2.56 -16.11 -7.19
C LEU A 531 3.80 -16.32 -6.30
N PRO A 532 4.26 -17.57 -6.09
CA PRO A 532 5.49 -17.84 -5.34
C PRO A 532 6.74 -17.40 -6.10
N TRP A 533 7.87 -17.30 -5.40
CA TRP A 533 9.17 -16.90 -5.99
C TRP A 533 9.68 -17.89 -7.05
N LYS A 534 9.38 -19.18 -6.90
CA LYS A 534 9.69 -20.23 -7.87
C LYS A 534 8.42 -20.97 -8.26
N PRO A 535 8.29 -21.39 -9.52
CA PRO A 535 7.17 -22.23 -9.92
C PRO A 535 7.25 -23.60 -9.22
N PRO A 536 6.12 -24.34 -9.11
CA PRO A 536 6.09 -25.63 -8.44
C PRO A 536 7.10 -26.63 -9.02
N PRO A 537 7.70 -27.51 -8.19
CA PRO A 537 8.50 -28.61 -8.72
C PRO A 537 7.58 -29.46 -9.62
N LEU A 538 8.03 -29.76 -10.85
CA LEU A 538 7.29 -30.42 -11.95
C LEU A 538 6.53 -29.52 -12.93
N SER A 539 6.52 -28.19 -12.75
CA SER A 539 5.87 -27.28 -13.73
C SER A 539 6.64 -27.11 -15.05
N ASN A 540 7.85 -27.66 -15.17
CA ASN A 540 8.71 -27.50 -16.35
C ASN A 540 8.12 -28.10 -17.63
N PHE A 541 7.20 -29.05 -17.50
CA PHE A 541 6.52 -29.69 -18.64
C PHE A 541 5.20 -29.01 -19.00
N ILE A 542 4.75 -28.04 -18.21
CA ILE A 542 3.49 -27.32 -18.45
C ILE A 542 3.77 -26.22 -19.47
N TYR A 543 3.10 -26.29 -20.62
CA TYR A 543 3.25 -25.27 -21.67
C TYR A 543 2.29 -24.11 -21.43
N ALA A 544 2.64 -22.91 -21.89
CA ALA A 544 1.75 -21.75 -21.83
C ALA A 544 0.39 -22.00 -22.51
N ALA A 545 0.34 -22.89 -23.51
CA ALA A 545 -0.89 -23.30 -24.18
C ALA A 545 -1.88 -24.05 -23.26
N GLU A 546 -1.39 -24.70 -22.20
CA GLU A 546 -2.21 -25.43 -21.22
C GLU A 546 -2.76 -24.50 -20.12
N VAL A 547 -2.05 -23.39 -19.86
CA VAL A 547 -2.41 -22.41 -18.81
C VAL A 547 -3.27 -21.27 -19.37
N MET A 548 -3.11 -20.93 -20.65
CA MET A 548 -3.82 -19.80 -21.26
C MET A 548 -5.33 -20.00 -21.29
N SER A 549 -6.06 -18.92 -21.01
CA SER A 549 -7.52 -18.89 -21.15
C SER A 549 -7.93 -18.95 -22.62
N HIS A 550 -8.75 -19.94 -22.97
CA HIS A 550 -9.33 -20.12 -24.29
C HIS A 550 -10.85 -20.33 -24.19
N PRO A 551 -11.66 -19.84 -25.14
CA PRO A 551 -11.28 -19.06 -26.33
C PRO A 551 -10.97 -17.58 -26.01
N VAL A 552 -10.01 -16.99 -26.72
CA VAL A 552 -9.71 -15.56 -26.61
C VAL A 552 -10.81 -14.75 -27.28
N VAL A 553 -11.40 -13.79 -26.55
CA VAL A 553 -12.39 -12.87 -27.12
C VAL A 553 -11.65 -11.81 -27.93
N THR A 554 -11.64 -11.97 -29.25
CA THR A 554 -11.01 -11.01 -30.18
C THR A 554 -12.03 -9.99 -30.67
N LEU A 555 -11.68 -8.71 -30.58
CA LEU A 555 -12.41 -7.64 -31.26
C LEU A 555 -11.84 -7.45 -32.67
N ARG A 556 -12.72 -7.35 -33.67
CA ARG A 556 -12.28 -7.02 -35.04
C ARG A 556 -12.02 -5.51 -35.15
N THR A 557 -11.02 -5.12 -35.94
CA THR A 557 -10.73 -3.70 -36.24
C THR A 557 -11.95 -2.95 -36.80
N GLN A 558 -12.89 -3.68 -37.43
CA GLN A 558 -14.25 -3.19 -37.71
C GLN A 558 -15.29 -4.19 -37.17
N GLU A 559 -15.91 -3.85 -36.05
CA GLU A 559 -17.02 -4.60 -35.46
C GLU A 559 -18.35 -4.36 -36.21
N LYS A 560 -19.15 -5.42 -36.38
CA LYS A 560 -20.48 -5.32 -37.01
C LYS A 560 -21.54 -5.11 -35.92
N GLY A 561 -21.99 -3.86 -35.77
CA GLY A 561 -23.12 -3.49 -34.92
C GLY A 561 -23.21 -1.99 -34.75
N PHE A 562 -24.39 -1.39 -34.97
CA PHE A 562 -24.59 0.07 -34.93
C PHE A 562 -24.20 0.69 -33.58
N SER A 563 -24.57 0.03 -32.48
CA SER A 563 -24.23 0.48 -31.11
C SER A 563 -22.72 0.45 -30.82
N ARG A 564 -22.00 -0.61 -31.23
CA ARG A 564 -20.54 -0.72 -31.01
C ARG A 564 -19.72 0.11 -31.99
N ARG A 565 -20.20 0.32 -33.22
CA ARG A 565 -19.66 1.32 -34.16
C ARG A 565 -19.81 2.73 -33.60
N PHE A 566 -20.93 3.06 -32.98
CA PHE A 566 -21.11 4.37 -32.36
C PHE A 566 -20.10 4.57 -31.24
N ILE A 567 -19.85 3.57 -30.39
CA ILE A 567 -18.83 3.63 -29.33
C ILE A 567 -17.42 3.78 -29.92
N GLY A 568 -17.06 2.99 -30.93
CA GLY A 568 -15.76 3.09 -31.60
C GLY A 568 -15.56 4.42 -32.34
N SER A 569 -16.59 4.91 -33.02
CA SER A 569 -16.61 6.23 -33.66
C SER A 569 -16.55 7.34 -32.62
N MET A 570 -17.23 7.22 -31.48
CA MET A 570 -17.20 8.21 -30.40
C MET A 570 -15.84 8.23 -29.70
N ALA A 571 -15.19 7.07 -29.54
CA ALA A 571 -13.82 6.96 -29.06
C ALA A 571 -12.82 7.58 -30.04
N ALA A 572 -12.93 7.27 -31.34
CA ALA A 572 -12.07 7.85 -32.39
C ALA A 572 -12.29 9.36 -32.56
N VAL A 573 -13.54 9.83 -32.42
CA VAL A 573 -13.88 11.26 -32.39
C VAL A 573 -13.28 11.91 -31.16
N LYS A 574 -13.35 11.28 -29.98
CA LYS A 574 -12.76 11.80 -28.74
C LYS A 574 -11.23 11.88 -28.80
N GLU A 575 -10.58 10.90 -29.41
CA GLU A 575 -9.12 10.87 -29.60
C GLU A 575 -8.65 11.94 -30.61
N ARG A 576 -9.43 12.19 -31.67
CA ARG A 576 -9.09 13.17 -32.72
C ARG A 576 -9.63 14.57 -32.49
N ALA A 577 -10.59 14.77 -31.58
CA ALA A 577 -11.16 16.06 -31.23
C ALA A 577 -10.11 17.12 -30.84
N PRO A 578 -9.10 16.86 -29.99
CA PRO A 578 -8.08 17.86 -29.66
C PRO A 578 -7.20 18.23 -30.87
N ILE A 579 -6.92 17.28 -31.77
CA ILE A 579 -6.13 17.53 -32.99
C ILE A 579 -6.94 18.40 -33.98
N ILE A 580 -8.23 18.09 -34.17
CA ILE A 580 -9.12 18.86 -35.05
C ILE A 580 -9.36 20.26 -34.48
N GLY A 581 -9.58 20.37 -33.16
CA GLY A 581 -9.73 21.65 -32.47
C GLY A 581 -8.46 22.51 -32.54
N GLY A 582 -7.28 21.89 -32.37
CA GLY A 582 -6.00 22.56 -32.54
C GLY A 582 -5.78 23.05 -33.97
N ASN A 583 -6.05 22.21 -34.97
CA ASN A 583 -5.96 22.60 -36.38
C ASN A 583 -6.94 23.73 -36.74
N PHE A 584 -8.16 23.70 -36.20
CA PHE A 584 -9.13 24.77 -36.39
C PHE A 584 -8.72 26.07 -35.70
N ALA A 585 -8.13 26.00 -34.50
CA ALA A 585 -7.62 27.17 -33.78
C ALA A 585 -6.45 27.83 -34.54
N VAL A 586 -5.53 27.03 -35.08
CA VAL A 586 -4.42 27.54 -35.90
C VAL A 586 -4.94 28.15 -37.20
N TRP A 587 -5.92 27.51 -37.84
CA TRP A 587 -6.57 28.07 -39.02
C TRP A 587 -7.28 29.38 -38.73
N GLY A 588 -8.13 29.43 -37.69
CA GLY A 588 -8.85 30.63 -37.28
C GLY A 588 -7.93 31.76 -36.84
N GLY A 589 -6.87 31.46 -36.08
CA GLY A 589 -5.86 32.46 -35.67
C GLY A 589 -5.14 33.05 -36.89
N THR A 590 -4.72 32.21 -37.83
CA THR A 590 -4.06 32.66 -39.06
C THR A 590 -5.02 33.49 -39.92
N PHE A 591 -6.27 33.06 -40.07
CA PHE A 591 -7.32 33.80 -40.78
C PHE A 591 -7.54 35.18 -40.18
N SER A 592 -7.81 35.28 -38.88
CA SER A 592 -8.05 36.55 -38.21
C SER A 592 -6.84 37.49 -38.28
N THR A 593 -5.62 36.97 -38.16
CA THR A 593 -4.41 37.82 -38.31
C THR A 593 -4.32 38.43 -39.71
N ILE A 594 -4.57 37.66 -40.76
CA ILE A 594 -4.52 38.15 -42.15
C ILE A 594 -5.65 39.14 -42.39
N ASP A 595 -6.85 38.84 -41.92
CA ASP A 595 -8.01 39.70 -42.10
C ASP A 595 -7.84 41.05 -41.42
N CYS A 596 -7.40 41.06 -40.16
CA CYS A 596 -7.06 42.30 -39.44
C CYS A 596 -5.94 43.07 -40.13
N THR A 597 -4.92 42.40 -40.70
CA THR A 597 -3.87 43.09 -41.46
C THR A 597 -4.39 43.69 -42.78
N LEU A 598 -5.31 43.01 -43.49
CA LEU A 598 -5.91 43.53 -44.72
C LEU A 598 -6.81 44.72 -44.43
N VAL A 599 -7.59 44.68 -43.35
CA VAL A 599 -8.39 45.82 -42.88
C VAL A 599 -7.47 47.01 -42.52
N HIS A 600 -6.35 46.76 -41.82
CA HIS A 600 -5.40 47.83 -41.49
C HIS A 600 -4.70 48.43 -42.73
N LEU A 601 -4.34 47.62 -43.72
CA LEU A 601 -3.67 48.11 -44.93
C LEU A 601 -4.63 48.83 -45.89
N ARG A 602 -5.88 48.36 -46.01
CA ARG A 602 -6.85 48.88 -46.98
C ARG A 602 -7.80 49.91 -46.40
N GLN A 603 -7.89 50.02 -45.07
CA GLN A 603 -8.81 50.91 -44.34
C GLN A 603 -10.26 50.78 -44.81
N LYS A 604 -10.66 49.57 -45.25
CA LYS A 604 -11.99 49.21 -45.74
C LYS A 604 -12.31 47.77 -45.37
N GLU A 605 -13.53 47.52 -44.92
CA GLU A 605 -14.08 46.19 -44.63
C GLU A 605 -15.01 45.76 -45.77
N ASP A 606 -14.49 44.93 -46.68
CA ASP A 606 -15.25 44.38 -47.81
C ASP A 606 -15.15 42.85 -47.81
N PRO A 607 -16.12 42.11 -48.39
CA PRO A 607 -16.07 40.64 -48.51
C PRO A 607 -14.81 40.09 -49.18
N TRP A 608 -14.12 40.92 -49.98
CA TRP A 608 -12.84 40.60 -50.57
C TRP A 608 -11.73 40.34 -49.54
N ASN A 609 -11.81 40.95 -48.35
CA ASN A 609 -10.84 40.71 -47.27
C ASN A 609 -11.01 39.29 -46.73
N SER A 610 -12.23 38.86 -46.39
CA SER A 610 -12.53 37.48 -45.97
C SER A 610 -12.08 36.43 -47.01
N ILE A 611 -12.34 36.67 -48.30
CA ILE A 611 -11.97 35.75 -49.37
C ILE A 611 -10.45 35.64 -49.52
N LEU A 612 -9.75 36.79 -49.52
CA LEU A 612 -8.30 36.83 -49.67
C LEU A 612 -7.59 36.28 -48.42
N SER A 613 -8.12 36.56 -47.23
CA SER A 613 -7.69 35.96 -45.96
C SER A 613 -7.83 34.44 -46.00
N GLY A 614 -8.96 33.93 -46.50
CA GLY A 614 -9.19 32.50 -46.71
C GLY A 614 -8.16 31.83 -47.61
N ALA A 615 -7.88 32.46 -48.75
CA ALA A 615 -6.87 31.97 -49.70
C ALA A 615 -5.46 32.02 -49.10
N ALA A 616 -5.11 33.13 -48.44
CA ALA A 616 -3.81 33.31 -47.82
C ALA A 616 -3.58 32.35 -46.64
N THR A 617 -4.58 32.13 -45.78
CA THR A 617 -4.51 31.15 -44.69
C THR A 617 -4.36 29.72 -45.23
N GLY A 618 -5.13 29.35 -46.25
CA GLY A 618 -5.00 28.05 -46.91
C GLY A 618 -3.60 27.84 -47.50
N GLY A 619 -3.03 28.87 -48.14
CA GLY A 619 -1.68 28.83 -48.70
C GLY A 619 -0.58 28.75 -47.64
N ILE A 620 -0.65 29.57 -46.58
CA ILE A 620 0.36 29.64 -45.51
C ILE A 620 0.43 28.33 -44.74
N LEU A 621 -0.71 27.73 -44.40
CA LEU A 621 -0.73 26.47 -43.66
C LEU A 621 -0.24 25.28 -44.50
N ALA A 622 -0.35 25.37 -45.82
CA ALA A 622 0.17 24.39 -46.77
C ALA A 622 1.62 24.68 -47.23
N ALA A 623 2.27 25.74 -46.72
CA ALA A 623 3.60 26.18 -47.15
C ALA A 623 4.67 25.08 -47.09
N ARG A 624 4.55 24.20 -46.10
CA ARG A 624 5.52 23.11 -45.87
C ARG A 624 5.42 21.96 -46.88
N ASN A 625 4.31 21.86 -47.61
CA ASN A 625 4.03 20.73 -48.50
C ASN A 625 4.40 21.01 -49.97
N GLY A 626 5.14 22.09 -50.22
CA GLY A 626 5.61 22.49 -51.54
C GLY A 626 4.64 23.39 -52.32
N PRO A 627 5.10 24.02 -53.41
CA PRO A 627 4.38 25.09 -54.11
C PRO A 627 3.05 24.65 -54.71
N ALA A 628 2.95 23.39 -55.16
CA ALA A 628 1.69 22.84 -55.68
C ALA A 628 0.60 22.72 -54.59
N ALA A 629 0.99 22.34 -53.37
CA ALA A 629 0.08 22.22 -52.24
C ALA A 629 -0.37 23.58 -51.69
N ILE A 630 0.51 24.59 -51.75
CA ILE A 630 0.19 26.00 -51.43
C ILE A 630 -0.88 26.52 -52.38
N ALA A 631 -0.66 26.39 -53.68
CA ALA A 631 -1.59 26.85 -54.70
C ALA A 631 -2.95 26.14 -54.58
N GLY A 632 -2.94 24.80 -54.42
CA GLY A 632 -4.16 24.02 -54.24
C GLY A 632 -4.97 24.45 -53.01
N SER A 633 -4.33 24.57 -51.85
CA SER A 633 -5.00 24.94 -50.60
C SER A 633 -5.49 26.40 -50.61
N ALA A 634 -4.75 27.32 -51.24
CA ALA A 634 -5.17 28.71 -51.38
C ALA A 634 -6.41 28.86 -52.27
N VAL A 635 -6.46 28.13 -53.40
CA VAL A 635 -7.63 28.14 -54.29
C VAL A 635 -8.86 27.60 -53.57
N ILE A 636 -8.72 26.47 -52.86
CA ILE A 636 -9.83 25.87 -52.11
C ILE A 636 -10.32 26.81 -51.00
N GLY A 637 -9.39 27.39 -50.23
CA GLY A 637 -9.73 28.34 -49.15
C GLY A 637 -10.45 29.59 -49.66
N GLY A 638 -10.00 30.15 -50.78
CA GLY A 638 -10.64 31.30 -51.42
C GLY A 638 -12.03 31.01 -51.99
N ILE A 639 -12.20 29.88 -52.68
CA ILE A 639 -13.51 29.48 -53.24
C ILE A 639 -14.53 29.25 -52.12
N LEU A 640 -14.13 28.56 -51.05
CA LEU A 640 -15.04 28.20 -49.96
C LEU A 640 -15.55 29.45 -49.22
N LEU A 641 -14.68 30.43 -48.97
CA LEU A 641 -15.09 31.69 -48.35
C LEU A 641 -15.84 32.62 -49.31
N ALA A 642 -15.54 32.58 -50.62
CA ALA A 642 -16.33 33.29 -51.63
C ALA A 642 -17.77 32.76 -51.70
N LEU A 643 -17.96 31.45 -51.53
CA LEU A 643 -19.28 30.84 -51.44
C LEU A 643 -20.02 31.25 -50.16
N ILE A 644 -19.33 31.25 -49.01
CA ILE A 644 -19.94 31.63 -47.72
C ILE A 644 -20.38 33.10 -47.74
N GLU A 645 -19.50 34.01 -48.14
CA GLU A 645 -19.81 35.44 -48.26
C GLU A 645 -20.86 35.68 -49.35
N GLY A 646 -20.80 34.94 -50.47
CA GLY A 646 -21.79 35.02 -51.54
C GLY A 646 -23.20 34.62 -51.09
N VAL A 647 -23.32 33.55 -50.28
CA VAL A 647 -24.60 33.15 -49.67
C VAL A 647 -25.04 34.18 -48.62
N GLY A 648 -24.12 34.73 -47.83
CA GLY A 648 -24.42 35.80 -46.88
C GLY A 648 -25.03 37.03 -47.54
N ILE A 649 -24.44 37.49 -48.66
CA ILE A 649 -24.97 38.62 -49.45
C ILE A 649 -26.35 38.29 -50.03
N LEU A 650 -26.54 37.06 -50.54
CA LEU A 650 -27.82 36.61 -51.11
C LEU A 650 -28.93 36.56 -50.05
N LEU A 651 -28.65 36.01 -48.87
CA LEU A 651 -29.58 35.97 -47.74
C LEU A 651 -29.91 37.38 -47.24
N THR A 652 -28.91 38.26 -47.18
CA THR A 652 -29.11 39.65 -46.75
C THR A 652 -30.00 40.40 -47.75
N LYS A 653 -29.79 40.22 -49.06
CA LYS A 653 -30.66 40.78 -50.10
C LYS A 653 -32.10 40.26 -50.01
N TYR A 654 -32.27 38.95 -49.83
CA TYR A 654 -33.60 38.35 -49.67
C TYR A 654 -34.34 38.88 -48.44
N SER A 655 -33.64 39.05 -47.31
CA SER A 655 -34.23 39.69 -46.13
C SER A 655 -34.58 41.17 -46.37
N ALA A 656 -33.74 41.91 -47.09
CA ALA A 656 -33.98 43.34 -47.36
C ALA A 656 -35.20 43.57 -48.27
N GLU A 657 -35.46 42.67 -49.22
CA GLU A 657 -36.66 42.70 -50.05
C GLU A 657 -37.95 42.45 -49.25
N THR A 658 -37.86 41.68 -48.16
CA THR A 658 -39.00 41.37 -47.28
C THR A 658 -39.44 42.58 -46.44
N PHE A 659 -38.56 43.58 -46.21
CA PHE A 659 -38.82 44.76 -45.37
C PHE A 659 -38.89 46.08 -46.13
N ARG A 660 -39.06 46.05 -47.47
CA ARG A 660 -39.14 47.27 -48.28
C ARG A 660 -40.49 48.00 -48.01
N PRO A 661 -40.50 49.25 -47.50
CA PRO A 661 -41.75 49.98 -47.31
C PRO A 661 -42.42 50.27 -48.67
N PRO A 662 -43.76 50.23 -48.78
CA PRO A 662 -44.46 50.61 -50.00
C PRO A 662 -44.20 52.08 -50.34
N SER A 663 -43.96 52.37 -51.62
CA SER A 663 -43.70 53.72 -52.12
C SER A 663 -44.91 54.64 -51.89
N PRO A 664 -44.71 55.92 -51.52
CA PRO A 664 -45.81 56.88 -51.42
C PRO A 664 -46.45 57.11 -52.80
N HIS A 665 -47.78 57.00 -52.87
CA HIS A 665 -48.55 57.36 -54.06
C HIS A 665 -48.40 58.87 -54.33
N MET A 666 -47.88 59.23 -55.50
CA MET A 666 -48.02 60.58 -56.05
C MET A 666 -49.44 60.69 -56.64
N GLU A 667 -50.25 61.61 -56.11
CA GLU A 667 -51.58 61.93 -56.64
C GLU A 667 -51.46 62.81 -57.90
N ASP A 668 -52.11 62.38 -58.98
CA ASP A 668 -52.19 63.08 -60.26
C ASP A 668 -53.18 64.28 -60.19
N PRO A 669 -52.79 65.51 -60.58
CA PRO A 669 -53.57 66.74 -60.40
C PRO A 669 -54.73 66.94 -61.40
N SER A 670 -55.40 65.87 -61.84
CA SER A 670 -56.52 65.94 -62.80
C SER A 670 -57.90 65.53 -62.26
N GLN A 671 -58.02 65.24 -60.96
CA GLN A 671 -59.31 64.86 -60.34
C GLN A 671 -59.90 65.93 -59.42
N LEU A 672 -59.95 67.19 -59.89
CA LEU A 672 -60.79 68.23 -59.29
C LEU A 672 -62.16 68.27 -59.98
N GLY A 673 -63.21 67.85 -59.28
CA GLY A 673 -64.59 68.02 -59.71
C GLY A 673 -65.62 67.92 -58.59
N GLY A 674 -66.11 69.09 -58.14
CA GLY A 674 -67.48 69.27 -57.62
C GLY A 674 -67.75 69.10 -56.12
N LEU A 675 -67.99 70.23 -55.43
CA LEU A 675 -68.48 70.39 -54.04
C LEU A 675 -69.74 69.57 -53.69
N PRO A 676 -69.96 69.28 -52.39
CA PRO A 676 -70.94 70.07 -51.65
C PRO A 676 -70.54 70.48 -50.22
N ARG A 677 -71.22 71.54 -49.75
CA ARG A 677 -71.13 72.21 -48.45
C ARG A 677 -71.56 71.32 -47.27
N ALA A 678 -70.91 71.55 -46.12
CA ALA A 678 -71.52 72.03 -44.86
C ALA A 678 -71.13 71.24 -43.60
N ALA A 679 -70.63 72.02 -42.63
CA ALA A 679 -70.93 71.99 -41.19
C ALA A 679 -70.25 70.95 -40.27
N GLY A 680 -69.77 71.48 -39.13
CA GLY A 680 -69.58 70.79 -37.85
C GLY A 680 -68.13 70.43 -37.55
N GLN A 681 -67.38 71.28 -36.85
CA GLN A 681 -67.26 71.34 -35.38
C GLN A 681 -66.26 70.33 -34.77
N GLY A 682 -65.36 70.86 -33.95
CA GLY A 682 -64.81 70.20 -32.76
C GLY A 682 -63.46 69.49 -32.98
N GLN A 683 -62.31 70.11 -32.69
CA GLN A 683 -61.69 70.34 -31.37
C GLN A 683 -60.73 69.23 -30.92
N TYR A 684 -59.45 69.65 -30.80
CA TYR A 684 -58.41 69.31 -29.80
C TYR A 684 -58.13 67.84 -29.42
N GLN A 685 -56.91 67.37 -29.73
CA GLN A 685 -55.76 67.40 -28.82
C GLN A 685 -54.46 67.11 -29.57
#